data_AF-A0A7V2ZM55-F1
#
_entry.id   AF-A0A7V2ZM55-F1
#
_cell.length_a   1.000
_cell.length_b   1.000
_cell.length_c   1.000
_cell.angle_alpha   90.00
_cell.angle_beta   90.00
_cell.angle_gamma   90.00
#
_symmetry.space_group_name_H-M   'P 1'
#
loop_
_entity.id
_entity.type
_entity.pdbx_description
1 polymer ?
#
loop_
_entity_poly.entity_id
_entity_poly.type
_entity_poly.pdbx_seq_one_letter_code
_entity_poly.pdbx_strand_id
1 'polypeptide(L)'
;MKNFLLAFLLFSISLFSFAQNSLDSGLVAFLPFNGNANDESGNNNNGIVNGTQLTQDRFGINNRAYQFDGINSFISIADNPNLFSDELTISWWYKLTETPGGAWVVIGWVDGGHRYQQFFSGGQLCYLNGYNVNQPGILFNPTYGLNDLNIWKNVVVTYKKLSETTSTTSIYVDGELKQTDNHNLAMDYVPGFDFFIGKNHNGNFFKGYLDDLRIYNRVLNNTEILALYNDSTTYFTDSLIAYFPFNGNANDESFLHNNGTVFNAVLTTDRYANQDAAYHFNGNDSYIQVPDNSMYDFGNGDFSISSWINVSEIRTARIVSAGYVQNDNIWGLGFGIHPVWGTGNRINYFVYSGNAYQDFSSDEILNYTPGEWIFVTAAKSGNQIKFYTNGLPVGTSTISYPSNSNSYLSIGCRQESNNNLIEFFKGKIDEVKIFNKSFSDQEIWEMYKATTTAPNLLLPLNNSIINTLTPLLDWDSLVTATDYTIYIATDSSFNNIILSQIANQSSYLVENGVLSADVEYFWKVRTNNDGGIGPWSESNRFSIILTDVEIEEQLPKEFSLLQNYPNPFNPSTTISWQSPVSSWQTLKVFDVLGKEIETLIEGYYEAGTHSTLFIVNSSLPSGVYFYQLKAGDYTETKMMILLR
;
A
#
# COMPACT_ATOMS: atom_id res chain seq x y z
N MET A 1 -38.45 22.59 -11.69
CA MET A 1 -38.04 23.56 -12.73
C MET A 1 -36.61 23.99 -12.40
N LYS A 2 -35.60 23.57 -13.21
CA LYS A 2 -34.16 23.98 -13.27
C LYS A 2 -33.29 23.74 -12.02
N ASN A 3 -32.03 23.27 -12.02
CA ASN A 3 -31.01 22.75 -12.96
C ASN A 3 -30.06 21.91 -12.04
N PHE A 4 -29.84 20.62 -12.28
CA PHE A 4 -28.78 19.96 -13.08
C PHE A 4 -27.35 19.98 -12.49
N LEU A 5 -26.94 18.77 -12.07
CA LEU A 5 -25.64 18.33 -11.56
C LEU A 5 -24.63 18.08 -12.70
N LEU A 6 -23.36 18.38 -12.41
CA LEU A 6 -22.15 17.90 -13.05
C LEU A 6 -21.43 16.98 -12.03
N ALA A 7 -20.63 16.00 -12.51
CA ALA A 7 -19.69 15.13 -11.79
C ALA A 7 -20.24 13.84 -11.13
N PHE A 8 -19.76 12.67 -11.59
CA PHE A 8 -19.29 11.52 -10.79
C PHE A 8 -18.77 10.42 -11.75
N LEU A 9 -17.48 10.51 -12.09
CA LEU A 9 -16.72 9.50 -12.83
C LEU A 9 -15.24 9.65 -12.42
N LEU A 10 -14.92 9.32 -11.15
CA LEU A 10 -13.60 9.47 -10.48
C LEU A 10 -13.63 8.63 -9.18
N PHE A 11 -13.45 7.30 -9.21
CA PHE A 11 -13.54 6.51 -7.96
C PHE A 11 -12.69 5.23 -7.85
N SER A 12 -11.69 5.01 -8.72
CA SER A 12 -10.74 3.88 -8.55
C SER A 12 -9.26 4.22 -8.73
N ILE A 13 -8.92 5.44 -9.20
CA ILE A 13 -7.61 6.09 -9.02
C ILE A 13 -7.44 6.58 -7.56
N SER A 14 -8.49 6.41 -6.75
CA SER A 14 -8.66 7.08 -5.47
C SER A 14 -8.05 6.36 -4.28
N LEU A 15 -7.77 5.06 -4.17
CA LEU A 15 -7.35 4.54 -2.84
C LEU A 15 -5.87 4.78 -2.48
N PHE A 16 -4.95 4.83 -3.44
CA PHE A 16 -3.55 5.19 -3.18
C PHE A 16 -3.28 6.68 -3.36
N SER A 17 -3.94 7.35 -4.31
CA SER A 17 -4.00 8.81 -4.28
C SER A 17 -4.82 9.30 -3.09
N PHE A 18 -5.75 8.54 -2.50
CA PHE A 18 -6.39 8.89 -1.22
C PHE A 18 -5.50 8.52 -0.06
N ALA A 19 -4.63 7.52 -0.05
CA ALA A 19 -3.72 7.36 1.09
C ALA A 19 -2.76 8.56 1.18
N GLN A 20 -2.28 9.07 0.04
CA GLN A 20 -1.43 10.28 0.01
C GLN A 20 -2.24 11.58 0.12
N ASN A 21 -3.37 11.76 -0.61
CA ASN A 21 -4.29 12.90 -0.41
C ASN A 21 -4.99 12.86 0.96
N SER A 22 -5.10 11.71 1.62
CA SER A 22 -5.61 11.63 2.99
C SER A 22 -4.50 11.95 3.97
N LEU A 23 -3.25 11.55 3.75
CA LEU A 23 -2.12 12.04 4.54
C LEU A 23 -1.81 13.53 4.27
N ASP A 24 -2.27 14.12 3.17
CA ASP A 24 -2.29 15.58 3.01
C ASP A 24 -3.51 16.20 3.71
N SER A 25 -4.62 15.46 3.78
CA SER A 25 -5.84 15.90 4.46
C SER A 25 -5.62 16.02 5.96
N GLY A 26 -5.76 17.25 6.45
CA GLY A 26 -5.60 17.57 7.86
C GLY A 26 -4.14 17.63 8.31
N LEU A 27 -3.17 17.57 7.39
CA LEU A 27 -1.77 17.81 7.68
C LEU A 27 -1.56 19.28 8.07
N VAL A 28 -1.00 19.49 9.26
CA VAL A 28 -0.75 20.81 9.86
C VAL A 28 0.73 21.17 9.78
N ALA A 29 1.61 20.20 9.97
CA ALA A 29 3.05 20.40 9.86
C ALA A 29 3.70 19.12 9.34
N PHE A 30 4.66 19.26 8.43
CA PHE A 30 5.50 18.18 7.96
C PHE A 30 6.95 18.65 7.89
N LEU A 31 7.79 18.14 8.79
CA LEU A 31 9.20 18.44 8.86
C LEU A 31 9.97 17.17 8.46
N PRO A 32 10.30 16.98 7.17
CA PRO A 32 11.07 15.82 6.72
C PRO A 32 12.54 15.88 7.13
N PHE A 33 13.00 17.02 7.65
CA PHE A 33 14.39 17.25 8.03
C PHE A 33 15.43 17.17 6.89
N ASN A 34 14.99 17.42 5.65
CA ASN A 34 15.83 17.48 4.45
C ASN A 34 16.76 18.72 4.43
N GLY A 35 17.80 18.69 5.26
CA GLY A 35 18.81 19.74 5.38
C GLY A 35 18.39 20.95 6.22
N ASN A 36 17.15 21.01 6.69
CA ASN A 36 16.59 22.10 7.48
C ASN A 36 15.40 21.62 8.32
N ALA A 37 14.80 22.48 9.14
CA ALA A 37 13.59 22.19 9.90
C ALA A 37 12.35 22.94 9.37
N ASN A 38 12.29 23.20 8.06
CA ASN A 38 11.17 23.88 7.44
C ASN A 38 9.96 22.94 7.32
N ASP A 39 8.78 23.55 7.32
CA ASP A 39 7.51 22.86 7.14
C ASP A 39 7.18 22.73 5.65
N GLU A 40 7.02 21.50 5.18
CA GLU A 40 6.65 21.12 3.82
C GLU A 40 5.14 20.82 3.67
N SER A 41 4.34 20.96 4.73
CA SER A 41 2.87 20.82 4.64
C SER A 41 2.18 21.99 3.91
N GLY A 42 2.89 23.09 3.70
CA GLY A 42 2.34 24.33 3.13
C GLY A 42 1.71 25.29 4.16
N ASN A 43 1.71 24.94 5.45
CA ASN A 43 1.12 25.75 6.52
C ASN A 43 2.11 26.73 7.19
N ASN A 44 3.37 26.73 6.77
CA ASN A 44 4.45 27.61 7.27
C ASN A 44 4.75 27.45 8.77
N ASN A 45 4.53 26.27 9.34
CA ASN A 45 4.91 25.92 10.72
C ASN A 45 6.41 25.58 10.82
N ASN A 46 7.26 26.46 10.27
CA ASN A 46 8.70 26.24 10.19
C ASN A 46 9.34 26.17 11.58
N GLY A 47 10.24 25.20 11.76
CA GLY A 47 11.03 25.02 12.96
C GLY A 47 12.29 25.89 12.98
N ILE A 48 12.62 26.42 14.15
CA ILE A 48 13.88 27.11 14.43
C ILE A 48 14.79 26.13 15.18
N VAL A 49 15.92 25.81 14.54
CA VAL A 49 16.92 24.85 15.02
C VAL A 49 17.79 25.49 16.10
N ASN A 50 17.88 24.85 17.27
CA ASN A 50 18.71 25.29 18.40
C ASN A 50 19.60 24.14 18.89
N GLY A 51 20.89 24.17 18.57
CA GLY A 51 21.89 23.22 19.10
C GLY A 51 21.90 21.82 18.47
N THR A 52 20.86 21.40 17.74
CA THR A 52 20.85 20.12 17.04
C THR A 52 21.79 20.10 15.83
N GLN A 53 22.23 18.91 15.44
CA GLN A 53 23.10 18.70 14.28
C GLN A 53 22.43 17.83 13.22
N LEU A 54 22.60 18.20 11.96
CA LEU A 54 22.18 17.38 10.84
C LEU A 54 22.99 16.07 10.80
N THR A 55 22.31 14.97 10.48
CA THR A 55 22.89 13.61 10.53
C THR A 55 22.22 12.68 9.51
N GLN A 56 22.60 11.40 9.54
CA GLN A 56 22.02 10.39 8.68
C GLN A 56 20.59 10.03 9.10
N ASP A 57 19.68 10.01 8.14
CA ASP A 57 18.28 9.61 8.32
C ASP A 57 18.08 8.09 8.44
N ARG A 58 16.82 7.64 8.34
CA ARG A 58 16.47 6.20 8.37
C ARG A 58 16.91 5.40 7.17
N PHE A 59 17.29 6.06 6.08
CA PHE A 59 17.80 5.45 4.86
C PHE A 59 19.33 5.56 4.73
N GLY A 60 20.00 6.13 5.74
CA GLY A 60 21.45 6.32 5.77
C GLY A 60 21.93 7.58 5.05
N ILE A 61 21.01 8.47 4.70
CA ILE A 61 21.27 9.68 3.93
C ILE A 61 21.75 10.81 4.84
N ASN A 62 22.90 11.40 4.53
CA ASN A 62 23.44 12.53 5.28
C ASN A 62 22.54 13.77 5.23
N ASN A 63 22.50 14.49 6.34
CA ASN A 63 21.78 15.75 6.50
C ASN A 63 20.27 15.67 6.27
N ARG A 64 19.65 14.53 6.55
CA ARG A 64 18.20 14.32 6.43
C ARG A 64 17.50 13.95 7.73
N ALA A 65 18.22 14.02 8.85
CA ALA A 65 17.69 13.87 10.18
C ALA A 65 18.42 14.82 11.13
N TYR A 66 17.91 14.97 12.35
CA TYR A 66 18.59 15.71 13.42
C TYR A 66 19.03 14.80 14.56
N GLN A 67 20.27 15.01 15.00
CA GLN A 67 20.80 14.49 16.26
C GLN A 67 20.60 15.50 17.38
N PHE A 68 20.08 15.01 18.50
CA PHE A 68 19.84 15.76 19.74
C PHE A 68 20.77 15.24 20.83
N ASP A 69 21.39 16.15 21.57
CA ASP A 69 22.47 15.85 22.51
C ASP A 69 22.01 15.48 23.93
N GLY A 70 20.74 15.70 24.26
CA GLY A 70 20.20 15.51 25.62
C GLY A 70 20.55 16.61 26.62
N ILE A 71 21.12 17.74 26.18
CA ILE A 71 21.62 18.81 27.07
C ILE A 71 20.94 20.14 26.76
N ASN A 72 20.96 20.58 25.51
CA ASN A 72 20.38 21.87 25.12
C ASN A 72 19.84 21.91 23.68
N SER A 73 19.87 20.77 22.97
CA SER A 73 19.40 20.66 21.59
C SER A 73 17.89 20.59 21.51
N PHE A 74 17.24 21.46 20.74
CA PHE A 74 15.81 21.42 20.43
C PHE A 74 15.48 22.15 19.12
N ILE A 75 14.25 21.96 18.63
CA ILE A 75 13.65 22.75 17.55
C ILE A 75 12.39 23.41 18.12
N SER A 76 12.18 24.69 17.86
CA SER A 76 10.97 25.42 18.27
C SER A 76 10.14 25.81 17.06
N ILE A 77 8.84 25.51 17.09
CA ILE A 77 7.84 25.99 16.13
C ILE A 77 7.03 27.07 16.86
N ALA A 78 6.88 28.24 16.23
CA ALA A 78 6.13 29.35 16.81
C ALA A 78 4.69 28.92 17.13
N ASP A 79 4.13 29.49 18.20
CA ASP A 79 2.73 29.25 18.58
C ASP A 79 1.77 29.42 17.39
N ASN A 80 0.97 28.39 17.14
CA ASN A 80 -0.07 28.37 16.12
C ASN A 80 -1.25 27.52 16.61
N PRO A 81 -2.48 28.06 16.65
CA PRO A 81 -3.66 27.31 17.10
C PRO A 81 -3.92 26.05 16.27
N ASN A 82 -3.50 26.00 15.01
CA ASN A 82 -3.73 24.83 14.14
C ASN A 82 -2.89 23.61 14.55
N LEU A 83 -1.82 23.79 15.33
CA LEU A 83 -1.03 22.69 15.90
C LEU A 83 -1.81 21.88 16.94
N PHE A 84 -2.99 22.38 17.34
CA PHE A 84 -3.88 21.75 18.32
C PHE A 84 -5.30 21.63 17.77
N SER A 85 -5.96 20.54 18.15
CA SER A 85 -7.29 20.19 17.67
C SER A 85 -7.94 19.21 18.66
N ASP A 86 -9.26 19.16 18.65
CA ASP A 86 -10.03 18.14 19.39
C ASP A 86 -9.70 16.72 18.90
N GLU A 87 -9.18 16.59 17.68
CA GLU A 87 -8.57 15.38 17.14
C GLU A 87 -7.16 15.65 16.63
N LEU A 88 -6.18 14.83 17.00
CA LEU A 88 -4.78 15.09 16.68
C LEU A 88 -4.06 13.79 16.38
N THR A 89 -3.17 13.79 15.40
CA THR A 89 -2.19 12.72 15.21
C THR A 89 -0.81 13.32 15.08
N ILE A 90 0.18 12.77 15.79
CA ILE A 90 1.59 13.13 15.62
C ILE A 90 2.38 11.88 15.28
N SER A 91 3.13 11.91 14.18
CA SER A 91 4.05 10.87 13.76
C SER A 91 5.49 11.38 13.76
N TRP A 92 6.42 10.54 14.15
CA TRP A 92 7.85 10.82 14.06
C TRP A 92 8.65 9.52 14.04
N TRP A 93 9.80 9.57 13.38
CA TRP A 93 10.79 8.50 13.42
C TRP A 93 11.89 8.80 14.43
N TYR A 94 12.37 7.77 15.12
CA TYR A 94 13.45 7.92 16.08
C TYR A 94 14.47 6.79 16.01
N LYS A 95 15.70 7.08 16.45
CA LYS A 95 16.73 6.08 16.75
C LYS A 95 17.42 6.45 18.06
N LEU A 96 17.54 5.49 18.98
CA LEU A 96 18.23 5.64 20.26
C LEU A 96 19.56 4.88 20.23
N THR A 97 20.60 5.43 20.85
CA THR A 97 21.90 4.75 21.00
C THR A 97 22.11 4.17 22.39
N GLU A 98 21.28 4.56 23.35
CA GLU A 98 21.28 4.09 24.73
C GLU A 98 19.87 4.16 25.30
N THR A 99 19.59 3.35 26.32
CA THR A 99 18.29 3.33 26.98
C THR A 99 18.13 4.57 27.89
N PRO A 100 17.04 5.34 27.76
CA PRO A 100 16.80 6.52 28.58
C PRO A 100 16.63 6.17 30.07
N GLY A 101 17.54 6.65 30.92
CA GLY A 101 17.44 6.51 32.37
C GLY A 101 16.53 7.54 33.06
N GLY A 102 16.26 8.67 32.38
CA GLY A 102 15.40 9.76 32.84
C GLY A 102 14.46 10.24 31.72
N ALA A 103 13.76 11.35 31.93
CA ALA A 103 12.82 11.88 30.94
C ALA A 103 13.56 12.49 29.73
N TRP A 104 13.43 11.87 28.55
CA TRP A 104 13.90 12.40 27.27
C TRP A 104 12.72 12.82 26.42
N VAL A 105 12.47 14.12 26.31
CA VAL A 105 11.23 14.66 25.74
C VAL A 105 11.37 14.89 24.24
N VAL A 106 10.60 14.13 23.46
CA VAL A 106 10.55 14.24 21.99
C VAL A 106 9.62 15.37 21.57
N ILE A 107 8.41 15.42 22.13
CA ILE A 107 7.41 16.45 21.86
C ILE A 107 7.07 17.15 23.18
N GLY A 108 7.10 18.48 23.19
CA GLY A 108 6.77 19.25 24.38
C GLY A 108 6.03 20.53 24.06
N TRP A 109 4.88 20.70 24.68
CA TRP A 109 4.14 21.95 24.70
C TRP A 109 3.54 22.17 26.09
N VAL A 110 3.91 23.29 26.72
CA VAL A 110 3.46 23.63 28.07
C VAL A 110 3.29 25.13 28.22
N ASP A 111 2.14 25.52 28.76
CA ASP A 111 1.92 26.79 29.44
C ASP A 111 1.25 26.58 30.80
N GLY A 112 1.63 27.34 31.83
CA GLY A 112 0.70 27.83 32.86
C GLY A 112 -0.09 26.82 33.70
N GLY A 113 0.11 25.51 33.51
CA GLY A 113 -0.77 24.46 34.02
C GLY A 113 -1.09 23.36 33.01
N HIS A 114 -1.11 23.63 31.71
CA HIS A 114 -1.47 22.71 30.63
C HIS A 114 -0.26 22.00 30.06
N ARG A 115 -0.35 20.70 29.79
CA ARG A 115 0.78 19.91 29.32
C ARG A 115 0.35 18.89 28.26
N TYR A 116 0.98 18.99 27.09
CA TYR A 116 1.07 17.90 26.12
C TYR A 116 2.55 17.51 25.95
N GLN A 117 2.88 16.25 26.22
CA GLN A 117 4.25 15.75 26.05
C GLN A 117 4.27 14.33 25.51
N GLN A 118 5.27 14.02 24.69
CA GLN A 118 5.67 12.66 24.35
C GLN A 118 7.16 12.51 24.67
N PHE A 119 7.52 11.48 25.44
CA PHE A 119 8.85 11.36 26.00
C PHE A 119 9.20 9.93 26.32
N PHE A 120 10.49 9.63 26.47
CA PHE A 120 10.94 8.36 27.02
C PHE A 120 11.26 8.51 28.51
N SER A 121 10.93 7.50 29.31
CA SER A 121 11.33 7.44 30.72
C SER A 121 11.43 6.00 31.20
N GLY A 122 12.47 5.67 31.97
CA GLY A 122 12.62 4.34 32.56
C GLY A 122 12.63 3.18 31.54
N GLY A 123 13.13 3.42 30.32
CA GLY A 123 13.12 2.43 29.25
C GLY A 123 11.78 2.23 28.52
N GLN A 124 10.85 3.18 28.65
CA GLN A 124 9.51 3.11 28.06
C GLN A 124 9.16 4.41 27.32
N LEU A 125 8.27 4.30 26.33
CA LEU A 125 7.66 5.44 25.66
C LEU A 125 6.43 5.89 26.45
N CYS A 126 6.40 7.17 26.83
CA CYS A 126 5.37 7.78 27.64
C CYS A 126 4.76 8.98 26.93
N TYR A 127 3.54 9.33 27.32
CA TYR A 127 2.92 10.59 26.94
C TYR A 127 2.23 11.20 28.16
N LEU A 128 1.90 12.49 28.06
CA LEU A 128 1.26 13.23 29.12
C LEU A 128 0.30 14.26 28.54
N ASN A 129 -0.97 14.15 28.92
CA ASN A 129 -2.04 15.08 28.57
C ASN A 129 -2.67 15.58 29.88
N GLY A 130 -2.72 16.88 30.16
CA GLY A 130 -3.32 17.36 31.42
C GLY A 130 -3.60 18.85 31.54
N TYR A 131 -4.56 19.16 32.42
CA TYR A 131 -4.95 20.48 32.92
C TYR A 131 -4.46 20.61 34.38
N ASN A 132 -3.70 21.66 34.68
CA ASN A 132 -2.96 21.95 35.93
C ASN A 132 -1.71 21.10 36.22
N VAL A 133 -0.62 21.81 36.57
CA VAL A 133 0.70 21.31 37.01
C VAL A 133 0.68 20.34 38.21
N ASN A 134 -0.47 20.19 38.89
CA ASN A 134 -0.63 19.44 40.14
C ASN A 134 -1.39 18.10 39.99
N GLN A 135 -1.89 17.77 38.80
CA GLN A 135 -2.29 16.39 38.51
C GLN A 135 -1.14 15.73 37.74
N PRO A 136 -0.51 14.67 38.28
CA PRO A 136 0.51 13.95 37.53
C PRO A 136 -0.20 13.37 36.32
N GLY A 137 0.13 13.89 35.14
CA GLY A 137 -0.40 13.31 33.92
C GLY A 137 -0.06 11.82 33.87
N ILE A 138 -0.95 11.06 33.26
CA ILE A 138 -0.97 9.61 33.45
C ILE A 138 0.26 9.03 32.73
N LEU A 139 1.24 8.60 33.52
CA LEU A 139 2.45 7.97 33.04
C LEU A 139 2.08 6.58 32.53
N PHE A 140 1.90 6.45 31.23
CA PHE A 140 1.62 5.15 30.62
C PHE A 140 2.89 4.49 30.13
N ASN A 141 3.00 3.23 30.54
CA ASN A 141 4.09 2.31 30.32
C ASN A 141 3.58 1.25 29.34
N PRO A 142 3.56 1.52 28.02
CA PRO A 142 3.21 0.50 27.05
C PRO A 142 4.13 -0.70 27.22
N THR A 143 3.61 -1.89 26.91
CA THR A 143 4.41 -3.13 26.88
C THR A 143 5.31 -3.13 25.63
N TYR A 144 6.11 -2.08 25.47
CA TYR A 144 7.12 -1.93 24.44
C TYR A 144 8.43 -1.56 25.13
N GLY A 145 9.30 -2.55 25.32
CA GLY A 145 10.64 -2.32 25.87
C GLY A 145 11.54 -1.68 24.83
N LEU A 146 12.29 -0.65 25.22
CA LEU A 146 13.29 0.00 24.37
C LEU A 146 14.57 -0.84 24.26
N ASN A 147 14.46 -2.05 23.70
CA ASN A 147 15.59 -2.97 23.52
C ASN A 147 16.27 -2.80 22.15
N ASP A 148 15.64 -2.09 21.22
CA ASP A 148 16.08 -1.92 19.84
C ASP A 148 16.96 -0.66 19.69
N LEU A 149 18.17 -0.70 20.23
CA LEU A 149 19.14 0.38 20.07
C LEU A 149 19.77 0.36 18.66
N ASN A 150 20.10 1.54 18.15
CA ASN A 150 20.70 1.79 16.84
C ASN A 150 19.82 1.38 15.64
N ILE A 151 18.52 1.22 15.86
CA ILE A 151 17.52 0.92 14.83
C ILE A 151 16.52 2.07 14.79
N TRP A 152 16.07 2.42 13.58
CA TRP A 152 15.01 3.40 13.38
C TRP A 152 13.63 2.78 13.63
N LYS A 153 12.77 3.53 14.33
CA LYS A 153 11.42 3.12 14.72
C LYS A 153 10.44 4.25 14.42
N ASN A 154 9.25 3.89 13.95
CA ASN A 154 8.17 4.85 13.74
C ASN A 154 7.25 4.86 14.96
N VAL A 155 6.89 6.05 15.42
CA VAL A 155 5.85 6.25 16.44
C VAL A 155 4.74 7.08 15.86
N VAL A 156 3.50 6.64 16.10
CA VAL A 156 2.30 7.46 15.85
C VAL A 156 1.47 7.52 17.12
N VAL A 157 1.12 8.74 17.53
CA VAL A 157 0.22 8.98 18.67
C VAL A 157 -1.02 9.69 18.16
N THR A 158 -2.18 9.06 18.34
CA THR A 158 -3.49 9.65 18.02
C THR A 158 -4.17 10.10 19.31
N TYR A 159 -4.82 11.25 19.27
CA TYR A 159 -5.58 11.85 20.37
C TYR A 159 -6.98 12.24 19.89
N LYS A 160 -7.99 11.97 20.70
CA LYS A 160 -9.37 12.37 20.45
C LYS A 160 -10.04 12.86 21.73
N LYS A 161 -10.48 14.11 21.75
CA LYS A 161 -11.35 14.67 22.78
C LYS A 161 -12.74 14.06 22.66
N LEU A 162 -13.27 13.53 23.75
CA LEU A 162 -14.61 12.95 23.83
C LEU A 162 -15.59 13.91 24.54
N SER A 163 -15.08 14.73 25.47
CA SER A 163 -15.78 15.83 26.12
C SER A 163 -14.76 16.85 26.64
N GLU A 164 -15.21 17.94 27.25
CA GLU A 164 -14.33 18.92 27.92
C GLU A 164 -13.43 18.31 29.00
N THR A 165 -13.78 17.14 29.52
CA THR A 165 -13.02 16.47 30.57
C THR A 165 -12.76 15.00 30.25
N THR A 166 -12.87 14.56 29.00
CA THR A 166 -12.54 13.18 28.64
C THR A 166 -11.89 13.10 27.27
N SER A 167 -10.97 12.15 27.10
CA SER A 167 -10.29 11.91 25.83
C SER A 167 -9.83 10.47 25.68
N THR A 168 -9.48 10.09 24.46
CA THR A 168 -8.84 8.82 24.13
C THR A 168 -7.49 9.09 23.50
N THR A 169 -6.48 8.30 23.82
CA THR A 169 -5.16 8.36 23.19
C THR A 169 -4.71 6.96 22.82
N SER A 170 -4.17 6.80 21.61
CA SER A 170 -3.62 5.53 21.14
C SER A 170 -2.20 5.72 20.64
N ILE A 171 -1.37 4.71 20.88
CA ILE A 171 0.04 4.68 20.46
C ILE A 171 0.25 3.50 19.54
N TYR A 172 0.92 3.78 18.42
CA TYR A 172 1.35 2.82 17.44
C TYR A 172 2.86 2.86 17.33
N VAL A 173 3.48 1.70 17.19
CA VAL A 173 4.91 1.57 16.88
C VAL A 173 5.02 0.68 15.66
N ASP A 174 5.73 1.17 14.65
CA ASP A 174 5.92 0.48 13.37
C ASP A 174 4.59 0.07 12.72
N GLY A 175 3.60 0.98 12.72
CA GLY A 175 2.27 0.75 12.16
C GLY A 175 1.33 -0.11 13.03
N GLU A 176 1.83 -0.76 14.08
CA GLU A 176 1.03 -1.63 14.95
C GLU A 176 0.51 -0.90 16.19
N LEU A 177 -0.78 -1.04 16.48
CA LEU A 177 -1.39 -0.52 17.71
C LEU A 177 -0.78 -1.22 18.92
N LYS A 178 -0.16 -0.45 19.81
CA LYS A 178 0.39 -0.96 21.08
C LYS A 178 -0.56 -0.76 22.24
N GLN A 179 -1.26 0.36 22.28
CA GLN A 179 -2.16 0.68 23.39
C GLN A 179 -3.20 1.73 23.01
N THR A 180 -4.36 1.66 23.65
CA THR A 180 -5.39 2.71 23.66
C THR A 180 -5.84 2.95 25.09
N ASP A 181 -5.83 4.20 25.51
CA ASP A 181 -6.22 4.62 26.85
C ASP A 181 -7.36 5.64 26.79
N ASN A 182 -8.28 5.54 27.73
CA ASN A 182 -9.33 6.53 27.95
C ASN A 182 -9.02 7.33 29.22
N HIS A 183 -9.18 8.64 29.13
CA HIS A 183 -8.79 9.59 30.16
C HIS A 183 -9.99 10.39 30.63
N ASN A 184 -10.00 10.71 31.93
CA ASN A 184 -10.94 11.67 32.54
C ASN A 184 -10.38 13.10 32.51
N LEU A 185 -9.65 13.43 31.44
CA LEU A 185 -9.09 14.74 31.14
C LEU A 185 -9.10 14.95 29.62
N ALA A 186 -9.14 16.20 29.18
CA ALA A 186 -8.96 16.61 27.78
C ALA A 186 -7.93 17.73 27.67
N MET A 187 -7.31 17.85 26.49
CA MET A 187 -6.38 18.91 26.15
C MET A 187 -7.16 20.19 25.85
N ASP A 188 -6.53 21.33 26.15
CA ASP A 188 -7.04 22.67 25.81
C ASP A 188 -5.89 23.46 25.20
N TYR A 189 -6.21 24.39 24.29
CA TYR A 189 -5.23 25.25 23.61
C TYR A 189 -5.11 26.59 24.35
N VAL A 190 -3.88 26.95 24.73
CA VAL A 190 -3.58 28.23 25.37
C VAL A 190 -2.55 28.99 24.52
N PRO A 191 -2.90 30.16 23.95
CA PRO A 191 -1.99 30.90 23.08
C PRO A 191 -0.83 31.53 23.87
N GLY A 192 0.29 31.73 23.18
CA GLY A 192 1.49 32.39 23.68
C GLY A 192 2.70 31.48 23.89
N PHE A 193 2.63 30.20 23.52
CA PHE A 193 3.64 29.19 23.84
C PHE A 193 4.03 28.35 22.63
N ASP A 194 5.32 28.42 22.30
CA ASP A 194 5.91 27.66 21.20
C ASP A 194 5.79 26.15 21.43
N PHE A 195 5.63 25.43 20.32
CA PHE A 195 5.70 23.99 20.27
C PHE A 195 7.16 23.54 20.15
N PHE A 196 7.60 22.62 21.01
CA PHE A 196 8.98 22.16 21.02
C PHE A 196 9.12 20.72 20.56
N ILE A 197 10.13 20.49 19.74
CA ILE A 197 10.67 19.17 19.40
C ILE A 197 12.01 19.03 20.11
N GLY A 198 12.17 17.99 20.93
CA GLY A 198 13.40 17.69 21.64
C GLY A 198 13.55 18.33 23.02
N LYS A 199 12.54 19.02 23.56
CA LYS A 199 12.55 19.47 24.97
C LYS A 199 11.17 19.66 25.59
N ASN A 200 11.13 19.82 26.92
CA ASN A 200 10.02 20.45 27.64
C ASN A 200 10.40 21.80 28.30
N HIS A 201 9.42 22.46 28.92
CA HIS A 201 9.61 23.70 29.71
C HIS A 201 10.56 23.56 30.91
N ASN A 202 10.73 22.35 31.45
CA ASN A 202 11.60 22.08 32.60
C ASN A 202 13.07 21.86 32.20
N GLY A 203 13.40 21.97 30.91
CA GLY A 203 14.75 21.70 30.42
C GLY A 203 15.11 20.21 30.45
N ASN A 204 14.13 19.31 30.30
CA ASN A 204 14.40 17.93 29.94
C ASN A 204 14.51 17.84 28.41
N PHE A 205 15.63 17.35 27.92
CA PHE A 205 15.96 17.32 26.49
C PHE A 205 15.98 15.90 25.96
N PHE A 206 15.62 15.73 24.69
CA PHE A 206 15.78 14.48 23.97
C PHE A 206 17.25 14.21 23.68
N LYS A 207 17.68 12.95 23.81
CA LYS A 207 18.97 12.48 23.31
C LYS A 207 18.72 11.35 22.32
N GLY A 208 19.21 11.50 21.11
CA GLY A 208 18.98 10.53 20.04
C GLY A 208 18.83 11.21 18.69
N TYR A 209 18.18 10.52 17.78
CA TYR A 209 18.01 10.96 16.39
C TYR A 209 16.52 11.03 16.09
N LEU A 210 16.07 12.09 15.42
CA LEU A 210 14.70 12.23 14.90
C LEU A 210 14.72 12.46 13.40
N ASP A 211 13.74 11.88 12.74
CA ASP A 211 13.48 11.98 11.31
C ASP A 211 11.97 12.12 11.08
N ASP A 212 11.60 12.78 9.98
CA ASP A 212 10.25 12.75 9.39
C ASP A 212 9.10 12.92 10.40
N LEU A 213 8.93 14.16 10.87
CA LEU A 213 7.91 14.54 11.84
C LEU A 213 6.67 15.11 11.14
N ARG A 214 5.49 14.59 11.48
CA ARG A 214 4.21 15.03 10.93
C ARG A 214 3.17 15.28 12.02
N ILE A 215 2.37 16.33 11.86
CA ILE A 215 1.27 16.70 12.77
C ILE A 215 0.00 16.83 11.94
N TYR A 216 -1.09 16.21 12.40
CA TYR A 216 -2.40 16.21 11.77
C TYR A 216 -3.47 16.71 12.74
N ASN A 217 -4.43 17.51 12.26
CA ASN A 217 -5.59 17.96 13.04
C ASN A 217 -6.78 16.97 13.03
N ARG A 218 -6.49 15.68 12.84
CA ARG A 218 -7.48 14.60 12.87
C ARG A 218 -6.86 13.30 13.38
N VAL A 219 -7.71 12.35 13.77
CA VAL A 219 -7.25 10.97 14.00
C VAL A 219 -7.04 10.27 12.67
N LEU A 220 -5.83 9.74 12.46
CA LEU A 220 -5.55 8.86 11.32
C LEU A 220 -6.12 7.46 11.60
N ASN A 221 -6.64 6.81 10.55
CA ASN A 221 -7.10 5.44 10.64
C ASN A 221 -5.94 4.43 10.51
N ASN A 222 -6.19 3.15 10.81
CA ASN A 222 -5.13 2.13 10.79
C ASN A 222 -4.43 1.98 9.43
N THR A 223 -5.14 2.17 8.31
CA THR A 223 -4.54 2.11 6.97
C THR A 223 -3.59 3.28 6.73
N GLU A 224 -3.96 4.48 7.18
CA GLU A 224 -3.13 5.69 7.08
C GLU A 224 -1.89 5.62 7.99
N ILE A 225 -2.07 5.09 9.20
CA ILE A 225 -0.97 4.85 10.14
C ILE A 225 0.00 3.81 9.60
N LEU A 226 -0.52 2.72 9.04
CA LEU A 226 0.30 1.71 8.38
C LEU A 226 0.99 2.30 7.14
N ALA A 227 0.34 3.19 6.39
CA ALA A 227 0.93 3.91 5.27
C ALA A 227 2.05 4.86 5.72
N LEU A 228 1.98 5.49 6.89
CA LEU A 228 3.08 6.30 7.45
C LEU A 228 4.30 5.47 7.85
N TYR A 229 4.08 4.25 8.36
CA TYR A 229 5.17 3.33 8.66
C TYR A 229 5.78 2.73 7.39
N ASN A 230 4.91 2.25 6.50
CA ASN A 230 5.29 1.69 5.20
C ASN A 230 5.65 2.77 4.20
N ASP A 231 5.66 4.05 4.60
CA ASP A 231 5.79 5.21 3.72
C ASP A 231 7.03 5.02 2.86
N SER A 232 6.75 4.47 1.68
CA SER A 232 7.71 4.13 0.67
C SER A 232 8.03 5.36 -0.16
N THR A 233 7.35 6.48 0.09
CA THR A 233 7.49 7.70 -0.70
C THR A 233 8.76 8.49 -0.35
N THR A 234 9.52 8.05 0.67
CA THR A 234 10.94 8.37 0.85
C THR A 234 11.85 7.16 0.68
N TYR A 235 11.39 6.05 0.10
CA TYR A 235 12.33 5.03 -0.33
C TYR A 235 13.15 5.63 -1.47
N PHE A 236 14.43 5.82 -1.16
CA PHE A 236 15.52 6.01 -2.08
C PHE A 236 15.76 7.42 -2.63
N THR A 237 15.22 8.51 -2.10
CA THR A 237 15.36 9.84 -2.74
C THR A 237 16.81 10.34 -2.93
N ASP A 238 17.81 9.77 -2.23
CA ASP A 238 19.23 10.03 -2.53
C ASP A 238 19.83 9.14 -3.62
N SER A 239 19.34 7.91 -3.72
CA SER A 239 19.83 6.98 -4.73
C SER A 239 19.03 7.00 -6.01
N LEU A 240 17.75 7.39 -5.96
CA LEU A 240 16.84 7.53 -7.07
C LEU A 240 17.23 8.76 -7.88
N ILE A 241 17.88 8.50 -9.01
CA ILE A 241 18.41 9.53 -9.90
C ILE A 241 17.56 9.69 -11.16
N ALA A 242 16.55 8.86 -11.35
CA ALA A 242 15.50 9.10 -12.34
C ALA A 242 14.23 8.35 -11.96
N TYR A 243 13.09 9.00 -12.06
CA TYR A 243 11.78 8.39 -11.86
C TYR A 243 10.76 8.92 -12.85
N PHE A 244 10.31 8.04 -13.75
CA PHE A 244 9.30 8.35 -14.74
C PHE A 244 8.04 7.51 -14.47
N PRO A 245 7.07 8.04 -13.71
CA PRO A 245 5.80 7.35 -13.46
C PRO A 245 4.84 7.38 -14.65
N PHE A 246 5.09 8.24 -15.64
CA PHE A 246 4.26 8.39 -16.83
C PHE A 246 2.77 8.73 -16.60
N ASN A 247 2.48 9.38 -15.48
CA ASN A 247 1.16 9.94 -15.15
C ASN A 247 0.84 11.21 -15.97
N GLY A 248 0.49 11.01 -17.24
CA GLY A 248 0.06 12.04 -18.18
C GLY A 248 1.18 12.82 -18.86
N ASN A 249 2.44 12.58 -18.51
CA ASN A 249 3.61 13.28 -19.05
C ASN A 249 4.87 12.39 -18.93
N ALA A 250 6.00 12.85 -19.45
CA ALA A 250 7.29 12.15 -19.34
C ALA A 250 8.25 12.86 -18.37
N ASN A 251 7.72 13.50 -17.32
CA ASN A 251 8.53 14.22 -16.34
C ASN A 251 9.28 13.24 -15.43
N ASP A 252 10.45 13.70 -14.99
CA ASP A 252 11.25 13.04 -13.97
C ASP A 252 10.84 13.57 -12.59
N GLU A 253 10.24 12.70 -11.78
CA GLU A 253 9.81 12.98 -10.41
C GLU A 253 10.91 12.68 -9.38
N SER A 254 12.13 12.37 -9.82
CA SER A 254 13.31 12.36 -8.94
C SER A 254 13.79 13.78 -8.62
N PHE A 255 14.76 13.89 -7.71
CA PHE A 255 15.35 15.18 -7.33
C PHE A 255 16.10 15.88 -8.48
N LEU A 256 16.43 15.16 -9.58
CA LEU A 256 17.14 15.74 -10.72
C LEU A 256 16.22 16.50 -11.67
N HIS A 257 14.93 16.16 -11.72
CA HIS A 257 13.96 16.76 -12.65
C HIS A 257 14.43 16.78 -14.12
N ASN A 258 15.16 15.73 -14.55
CA ASN A 258 15.58 15.56 -15.93
C ASN A 258 14.40 15.10 -16.79
N ASN A 259 13.46 16.00 -17.05
CA ASN A 259 12.22 15.67 -17.77
C ASN A 259 12.49 15.14 -19.18
N GLY A 260 11.77 14.08 -19.55
CA GLY A 260 11.83 13.46 -20.87
C GLY A 260 11.07 14.26 -21.93
N THR A 261 11.61 14.29 -23.13
CA THR A 261 10.92 14.75 -24.35
C THR A 261 10.42 13.53 -25.13
N VAL A 262 9.13 13.50 -25.40
CA VAL A 262 8.48 12.37 -26.08
C VAL A 262 8.58 12.49 -27.60
N PHE A 263 9.03 11.44 -28.27
CA PHE A 263 9.07 11.32 -29.73
C PHE A 263 8.22 10.12 -30.15
N ASN A 264 7.09 10.35 -30.83
CA ASN A 264 6.19 9.33 -31.39
C ASN A 264 5.61 8.27 -30.44
N ALA A 265 6.04 8.20 -29.17
CA ALA A 265 5.37 7.41 -28.14
C ALA A 265 4.07 8.12 -27.73
N VAL A 266 3.04 7.34 -27.40
CA VAL A 266 1.70 7.84 -27.12
C VAL A 266 1.27 7.37 -25.74
N LEU A 267 0.67 8.27 -24.96
CA LEU A 267 0.08 7.91 -23.66
C LEU A 267 -0.94 6.77 -23.84
N THR A 268 -0.95 5.86 -22.88
CA THR A 268 -1.79 4.66 -22.89
C THR A 268 -2.14 4.25 -21.48
N THR A 269 -2.86 3.13 -21.36
CA THR A 269 -3.20 2.57 -20.05
C THR A 269 -2.02 1.84 -19.43
N ASP A 270 -1.85 2.03 -18.11
CA ASP A 270 -0.93 1.27 -17.28
C ASP A 270 -1.43 -0.17 -17.00
N ARG A 271 -0.77 -0.85 -16.07
CA ARG A 271 -1.14 -2.20 -15.58
C ARG A 271 -2.43 -2.26 -14.77
N TYR A 272 -2.94 -1.11 -14.33
CA TYR A 272 -4.20 -0.99 -13.60
C TYR A 272 -5.36 -0.50 -14.48
N ALA A 273 -5.12 -0.39 -15.80
CA ALA A 273 -6.04 0.20 -16.75
C ALA A 273 -6.34 1.70 -16.51
N ASN A 274 -5.52 2.41 -15.72
CA ASN A 274 -5.61 3.85 -15.60
C ASN A 274 -5.22 4.49 -16.93
N GLN A 275 -6.05 5.39 -17.43
CA GLN A 275 -5.78 6.08 -18.68
C GLN A 275 -4.61 7.06 -18.53
N ASP A 276 -3.81 7.19 -19.60
CA ASP A 276 -2.69 8.12 -19.69
C ASP A 276 -1.65 7.97 -18.57
N ALA A 277 -1.44 6.74 -18.10
CA ALA A 277 -0.54 6.40 -16.99
C ALA A 277 0.66 5.54 -17.44
N ALA A 278 0.85 5.35 -18.74
CA ALA A 278 2.00 4.68 -19.34
C ALA A 278 2.25 5.21 -20.76
N TYR A 279 3.38 4.86 -21.39
CA TYR A 279 3.60 5.14 -22.81
C TYR A 279 3.61 3.87 -23.66
N HIS A 280 2.92 3.92 -24.80
CA HIS A 280 3.00 2.95 -25.88
C HIS A 280 4.06 3.36 -26.90
N PHE A 281 4.94 2.42 -27.21
CA PHE A 281 6.04 2.49 -28.17
C PHE A 281 5.73 1.57 -29.36
N ASN A 282 5.91 2.09 -30.58
CA ASN A 282 5.49 1.46 -31.83
C ASN A 282 6.51 0.45 -32.41
N GLY A 283 7.72 0.36 -31.85
CA GLY A 283 8.78 -0.53 -32.32
C GLY A 283 9.60 -0.04 -33.51
N ASN A 284 9.41 1.20 -33.97
CA ASN A 284 10.08 1.73 -35.16
C ASN A 284 10.82 3.05 -34.90
N ASP A 285 10.15 4.04 -34.31
CA ASP A 285 10.69 5.40 -34.16
C ASP A 285 10.15 6.12 -32.91
N SER A 286 9.44 5.40 -32.04
CA SER A 286 8.96 5.91 -30.76
C SER A 286 9.99 5.77 -29.65
N TYR A 287 10.28 6.85 -28.93
CA TYR A 287 11.18 6.85 -27.77
C TYR A 287 10.92 8.09 -26.91
N ILE A 288 11.47 8.10 -25.69
CA ILE A 288 11.54 9.29 -24.85
C ILE A 288 13.01 9.62 -24.64
N GLN A 289 13.37 10.88 -24.88
CA GLN A 289 14.73 11.39 -24.69
C GLN A 289 14.83 12.21 -23.42
N VAL A 290 15.71 11.80 -22.52
CA VAL A 290 15.96 12.45 -21.22
C VAL A 290 17.32 13.14 -21.28
N PRO A 291 17.45 14.43 -20.94
CA PRO A 291 18.70 15.19 -21.05
C PRO A 291 19.92 14.46 -20.46
N ASP A 292 21.08 14.67 -21.07
CA ASP A 292 22.36 14.14 -20.56
C ASP A 292 22.63 14.63 -19.14
N ASN A 293 23.09 13.72 -18.28
CA ASN A 293 23.39 13.98 -16.89
C ASN A 293 24.49 13.01 -16.42
N SER A 294 25.51 13.54 -15.74
CA SER A 294 26.63 12.74 -15.23
C SER A 294 26.22 11.67 -14.22
N MET A 295 25.04 11.76 -13.61
CA MET A 295 24.52 10.74 -12.70
C MET A 295 24.18 9.42 -13.40
N TYR A 296 24.02 9.42 -14.73
CA TYR A 296 23.84 8.21 -15.54
C TYR A 296 25.17 7.52 -15.92
N ASP A 297 26.31 8.11 -15.57
CA ASP A 297 27.62 7.48 -15.65
C ASP A 297 27.93 6.79 -14.31
N PHE A 298 27.69 5.48 -14.26
CA PHE A 298 27.91 4.69 -13.04
C PHE A 298 29.38 4.30 -12.85
N GLY A 299 30.21 4.36 -13.90
CA GLY A 299 31.54 3.76 -13.88
C GLY A 299 31.50 2.31 -13.37
N ASN A 300 32.32 2.00 -12.36
CA ASN A 300 32.29 0.69 -11.70
C ASN A 300 31.32 0.61 -10.51
N GLY A 301 30.57 1.68 -10.24
CA GLY A 301 29.66 1.81 -9.11
C GLY A 301 28.47 0.86 -9.16
N ASP A 302 27.75 0.83 -8.05
CA ASP A 302 26.56 0.02 -7.87
C ASP A 302 25.32 0.75 -8.41
N PHE A 303 24.35 0.02 -8.94
CA PHE A 303 23.12 0.61 -9.45
C PHE A 303 21.96 -0.39 -9.44
N SER A 304 20.74 0.11 -9.55
CA SER A 304 19.55 -0.69 -9.84
C SER A 304 18.68 0.04 -10.86
N ILE A 305 18.07 -0.70 -11.78
CA ILE A 305 17.17 -0.17 -12.80
C ILE A 305 15.93 -1.04 -12.82
N SER A 306 14.75 -0.45 -12.68
CA SER A 306 13.48 -1.17 -12.72
C SER A 306 12.45 -0.49 -13.62
N SER A 307 11.52 -1.28 -14.15
CA SER A 307 10.38 -0.79 -14.93
C SER A 307 9.30 -1.86 -15.03
N TRP A 308 8.05 -1.43 -15.14
CA TRP A 308 6.96 -2.24 -15.66
C TRP A 308 6.96 -2.18 -17.18
N ILE A 309 6.89 -3.34 -17.84
CA ILE A 309 6.84 -3.42 -19.30
C ILE A 309 5.71 -4.32 -19.76
N ASN A 310 5.16 -4.00 -20.92
CA ASN A 310 4.18 -4.81 -21.65
C ASN A 310 4.68 -4.94 -23.08
N VAL A 311 5.23 -6.08 -23.46
CA VAL A 311 5.85 -6.29 -24.76
C VAL A 311 4.81 -6.85 -25.74
N SER A 312 4.47 -6.08 -26.77
CA SER A 312 3.50 -6.52 -27.78
C SER A 312 4.13 -7.37 -28.88
N GLU A 313 5.45 -7.25 -29.09
CA GLU A 313 6.20 -8.07 -30.04
C GLU A 313 7.60 -8.36 -29.48
N ILE A 314 7.91 -9.64 -29.31
CA ILE A 314 9.24 -10.09 -28.88
C ILE A 314 10.25 -9.82 -29.99
N ARG A 315 11.30 -9.06 -29.65
CA ARG A 315 12.43 -8.76 -30.53
C ARG A 315 13.64 -8.34 -29.68
N THR A 316 14.75 -7.98 -30.34
CA THR A 316 15.81 -7.23 -29.67
C THR A 316 15.36 -5.79 -29.45
N ALA A 317 15.13 -5.43 -28.19
CA ALA A 317 14.59 -4.12 -27.81
C ALA A 317 15.18 -3.62 -26.48
N ARG A 318 15.15 -2.29 -26.31
CA ARG A 318 15.67 -1.61 -25.12
C ARG A 318 14.57 -0.90 -24.36
N ILE A 319 14.56 -1.12 -23.05
CA ILE A 319 13.66 -0.46 -22.12
C ILE A 319 14.23 0.90 -21.80
N VAL A 320 15.51 0.93 -21.39
CA VAL A 320 16.26 2.14 -21.10
C VAL A 320 17.74 1.96 -21.42
N SER A 321 18.39 2.98 -21.96
CA SER A 321 19.84 3.01 -22.19
C SER A 321 20.38 4.42 -22.08
N ALA A 322 21.65 4.59 -21.72
CA ALA A 322 22.31 5.89 -21.67
C ALA A 322 23.59 5.90 -22.49
N GLY A 323 23.80 6.98 -23.24
CA GLY A 323 25.00 7.18 -24.06
C GLY A 323 24.93 6.52 -25.44
N TYR A 324 26.05 6.59 -26.18
CA TYR A 324 26.23 5.93 -27.47
C TYR A 324 27.66 5.39 -27.63
N VAL A 325 27.90 4.65 -28.72
CA VAL A 325 29.19 3.97 -28.96
C VAL A 325 30.28 4.96 -29.36
N GLN A 326 30.80 5.70 -28.38
CA GLN A 326 32.01 6.51 -28.50
C GLN A 326 32.78 6.43 -27.18
N ASN A 327 34.04 6.00 -27.24
CA ASN A 327 34.93 5.88 -26.07
C ASN A 327 34.36 5.02 -24.93
N ASP A 328 33.69 3.91 -25.23
CA ASP A 328 33.19 2.96 -24.22
C ASP A 328 32.13 3.55 -23.25
N ASN A 329 31.22 4.37 -23.78
CA ASN A 329 30.22 5.13 -23.00
C ASN A 329 28.77 4.81 -23.36
N ILE A 330 28.41 3.53 -23.36
CA ILE A 330 27.00 3.14 -23.45
C ILE A 330 26.70 1.93 -22.56
N TRP A 331 25.54 1.98 -21.92
CA TRP A 331 24.92 0.85 -21.25
C TRP A 331 23.41 0.83 -21.49
N GLY A 332 22.76 -0.31 -21.25
CA GLY A 332 21.30 -0.36 -21.28
C GLY A 332 20.68 -1.66 -20.82
N LEU A 333 19.43 -1.54 -20.34
CA LEU A 333 18.53 -2.62 -19.95
C LEU A 333 17.58 -2.95 -21.10
N GLY A 334 17.47 -4.23 -21.44
CA GLY A 334 16.59 -4.75 -22.47
C GLY A 334 15.80 -5.98 -22.02
N PHE A 335 14.81 -6.32 -22.84
CA PHE A 335 14.02 -7.54 -22.68
C PHE A 335 13.68 -8.12 -24.05
N GLY A 336 13.86 -9.43 -24.21
CA GLY A 336 13.49 -10.17 -25.42
C GLY A 336 14.57 -11.11 -25.91
N ILE A 337 14.64 -11.30 -27.23
CA ILE A 337 15.62 -12.17 -27.90
C ILE A 337 16.85 -11.37 -28.33
N HIS A 338 18.00 -12.04 -28.46
CA HIS A 338 19.24 -11.40 -28.91
C HIS A 338 20.13 -12.35 -29.71
N PRO A 339 20.92 -11.84 -30.68
CA PRO A 339 21.81 -12.67 -31.47
C PRO A 339 22.86 -13.45 -30.68
N VAL A 340 23.25 -12.97 -29.48
CA VAL A 340 24.33 -13.58 -28.67
C VAL A 340 23.89 -14.87 -27.97
N TRP A 341 22.72 -14.88 -27.33
CA TRP A 341 22.20 -16.07 -26.62
C TRP A 341 21.13 -16.85 -27.38
N GLY A 342 20.73 -16.38 -28.56
CA GLY A 342 19.80 -17.09 -29.43
C GLY A 342 18.33 -16.93 -29.03
N THR A 343 17.57 -18.03 -29.15
CA THR A 343 16.11 -18.04 -28.98
C THR A 343 15.70 -18.10 -27.51
N GLY A 344 14.72 -17.28 -27.12
CA GLY A 344 14.16 -17.26 -25.77
C GLY A 344 14.18 -15.86 -25.15
N ASN A 345 13.10 -15.50 -24.46
CA ASN A 345 12.98 -14.18 -23.85
C ASN A 345 13.87 -14.09 -22.62
N ARG A 346 14.72 -13.08 -22.56
CA ARG A 346 15.55 -12.79 -21.40
C ARG A 346 15.52 -11.31 -21.09
N ILE A 347 15.55 -10.98 -19.81
CA ILE A 347 16.03 -9.68 -19.35
C ILE A 347 17.54 -9.66 -19.57
N ASN A 348 18.06 -8.54 -20.06
CA ASN A 348 19.46 -8.41 -20.38
C ASN A 348 19.99 -7.01 -20.13
N TYR A 349 21.28 -6.93 -19.88
CA TYR A 349 22.02 -5.70 -19.71
C TYR A 349 23.22 -5.72 -20.64
N PHE A 350 23.51 -4.64 -21.34
CA PHE A 350 24.68 -4.55 -22.20
C PHE A 350 25.55 -3.35 -21.80
N VAL A 351 26.84 -3.45 -22.09
CA VAL A 351 27.78 -2.32 -22.10
C VAL A 351 28.64 -2.38 -23.35
N TYR A 352 29.24 -1.26 -23.76
CA TYR A 352 30.30 -1.25 -24.75
C TYR A 352 31.64 -0.92 -24.05
N SER A 353 32.56 -1.88 -24.04
CA SER A 353 33.87 -1.71 -23.39
C SER A 353 34.95 -2.51 -24.11
N GLY A 354 36.16 -1.95 -24.24
CA GLY A 354 37.27 -2.62 -24.90
C GLY A 354 37.07 -2.79 -26.41
N ASN A 355 36.36 -1.85 -27.06
CA ASN A 355 35.96 -1.91 -28.47
C ASN A 355 35.04 -3.09 -28.84
N ALA A 356 34.24 -3.60 -27.89
CA ALA A 356 33.26 -4.64 -28.14
C ALA A 356 32.03 -4.48 -27.24
N TYR A 357 30.87 -4.93 -27.72
CA TYR A 357 29.69 -5.11 -26.88
C TYR A 357 29.92 -6.29 -25.93
N GLN A 358 29.54 -6.09 -24.67
CA GLN A 358 29.52 -7.11 -23.64
C GLN A 358 28.08 -7.23 -23.16
N ASP A 359 27.42 -8.33 -23.51
CA ASP A 359 26.04 -8.56 -23.13
C ASP A 359 25.93 -9.58 -21.98
N PHE A 360 25.01 -9.29 -21.06
CA PHE A 360 24.69 -10.09 -19.88
C PHE A 360 23.19 -10.36 -19.88
N SER A 361 22.76 -11.53 -19.41
CA SER A 361 21.34 -11.87 -19.37
C SER A 361 20.97 -12.65 -18.12
N SER A 362 19.67 -12.77 -17.85
CA SER A 362 19.16 -13.81 -16.96
C SER A 362 19.67 -15.19 -17.36
N ASP A 363 19.73 -16.13 -16.42
CA ASP A 363 20.06 -17.54 -16.67
C ASP A 363 18.81 -18.30 -17.13
N GLU A 364 17.66 -17.88 -16.63
CA GLU A 364 16.36 -18.42 -17.01
C GLU A 364 15.87 -17.82 -18.34
N ILE A 365 15.26 -18.69 -19.17
CA ILE A 365 14.43 -18.27 -20.29
C ILE A 365 13.04 -17.99 -19.73
N LEU A 366 12.59 -16.76 -19.90
CA LEU A 366 11.34 -16.28 -19.35
C LEU A 366 10.17 -16.73 -20.23
N ASN A 367 9.20 -17.41 -19.60
CA ASN A 367 7.93 -17.70 -20.24
C ASN A 367 7.04 -16.45 -20.13
N TYR A 368 6.98 -15.68 -21.22
CA TYR A 368 6.26 -14.41 -21.27
C TYR A 368 5.27 -14.43 -22.43
N THR A 369 4.02 -14.07 -22.16
CA THR A 369 2.98 -13.95 -23.18
C THR A 369 2.90 -12.50 -23.67
N PRO A 370 2.99 -12.22 -24.98
CA PRO A 370 2.86 -10.88 -25.51
C PRO A 370 1.57 -10.20 -25.06
N GLY A 371 1.68 -8.96 -24.56
CA GLY A 371 0.55 -8.20 -24.05
C GLY A 371 0.34 -8.30 -22.54
N GLU A 372 1.10 -9.11 -21.81
CA GLU A 372 1.07 -9.15 -20.34
C GLU A 372 2.02 -8.08 -19.75
N TRP A 373 1.69 -7.52 -18.59
CA TRP A 373 2.64 -6.69 -17.83
C TRP A 373 3.64 -7.57 -17.08
N ILE A 374 4.90 -7.13 -17.01
CA ILE A 374 5.94 -7.79 -16.22
C ILE A 374 6.82 -6.72 -15.57
N PHE A 375 7.13 -6.90 -14.29
CA PHE A 375 8.07 -6.03 -13.59
C PHE A 375 9.47 -6.57 -13.78
N VAL A 376 10.36 -5.78 -14.38
CA VAL A 376 11.74 -6.19 -14.67
C VAL A 376 12.72 -5.34 -13.86
N THR A 377 13.79 -5.95 -13.36
CA THR A 377 14.84 -5.23 -12.63
C THR A 377 16.22 -5.82 -12.91
N ALA A 378 17.22 -4.95 -13.06
CA ALA A 378 18.63 -5.31 -13.01
C ALA A 378 19.31 -4.57 -11.85
N ALA A 379 20.03 -5.28 -10.99
CA ALA A 379 20.72 -4.72 -9.83
C ALA A 379 22.19 -5.17 -9.81
N LYS A 380 23.12 -4.23 -9.84
CA LYS A 380 24.56 -4.48 -9.85
C LYS A 380 25.19 -4.07 -8.54
N SER A 381 25.79 -5.03 -7.82
CA SER A 381 26.68 -4.78 -6.68
C SER A 381 28.09 -5.33 -6.93
N GLY A 382 29.09 -4.45 -6.85
CA GLY A 382 30.46 -4.78 -7.23
C GLY A 382 30.50 -5.30 -8.66
N ASN A 383 31.07 -6.50 -8.87
CA ASN A 383 31.16 -7.11 -10.20
C ASN A 383 30.00 -8.08 -10.51
N GLN A 384 28.95 -8.13 -9.70
CA GLN A 384 27.80 -9.00 -9.94
C GLN A 384 26.59 -8.17 -10.35
N ILE A 385 25.93 -8.57 -11.43
CA ILE A 385 24.62 -8.04 -11.84
C ILE A 385 23.58 -9.16 -11.74
N LYS A 386 22.56 -8.94 -10.93
CA LYS A 386 21.41 -9.82 -10.76
C LYS A 386 20.22 -9.30 -11.56
N PHE A 387 19.42 -10.23 -12.06
CA PHE A 387 18.23 -9.94 -12.84
C PHE A 387 17.00 -10.49 -12.14
N TYR A 388 15.89 -9.75 -12.22
CA TYR A 388 14.65 -10.09 -11.55
C TYR A 388 13.45 -9.91 -12.48
N THR A 389 12.46 -10.77 -12.29
CA THR A 389 11.11 -10.58 -12.81
C THR A 389 10.10 -10.73 -11.69
N ASN A 390 9.14 -9.81 -11.61
CA ASN A 390 8.08 -9.82 -10.61
C ASN A 390 8.63 -9.99 -9.18
N GLY A 391 9.72 -9.28 -8.89
CA GLY A 391 10.41 -9.27 -7.60
C GLY A 391 11.28 -10.50 -7.31
N LEU A 392 11.29 -11.53 -8.16
CA LEU A 392 12.05 -12.76 -7.95
C LEU A 392 13.31 -12.83 -8.83
N PRO A 393 14.44 -13.34 -8.32
CA PRO A 393 15.67 -13.44 -9.10
C PRO A 393 15.55 -14.51 -10.20
N VAL A 394 16.00 -14.18 -11.41
CA VAL A 394 15.95 -15.06 -12.61
C VAL A 394 17.33 -15.29 -13.24
N GLY A 395 18.38 -14.72 -12.64
CA GLY A 395 19.75 -14.99 -13.06
C GLY A 395 20.77 -14.02 -12.47
N THR A 396 22.04 -14.38 -12.58
CA THR A 396 23.16 -13.54 -12.15
C THR A 396 24.33 -13.66 -13.13
N SER A 397 24.95 -12.55 -13.46
CA SER A 397 26.15 -12.50 -14.31
C SER A 397 27.28 -11.74 -13.63
N THR A 398 28.52 -12.01 -14.05
CA THR A 398 29.69 -11.23 -13.63
C THR A 398 29.97 -10.14 -14.66
N ILE A 399 29.86 -8.88 -14.27
CA ILE A 399 30.20 -7.70 -15.09
C ILE A 399 31.52 -7.12 -14.60
N SER A 400 32.56 -7.20 -15.43
CA SER A 400 33.92 -6.68 -15.11
C SER A 400 34.26 -5.37 -15.83
N TYR A 401 33.23 -4.68 -16.33
CA TYR A 401 33.37 -3.49 -17.17
C TYR A 401 32.54 -2.34 -16.59
N PRO A 402 33.00 -1.09 -16.75
CA PRO A 402 32.25 0.06 -16.27
C PRO A 402 30.99 0.32 -17.12
N SER A 403 29.95 0.86 -16.49
CA SER A 403 28.73 1.34 -17.15
C SER A 403 28.79 2.86 -17.30
N ASN A 404 29.55 3.33 -18.29
CA ASN A 404 29.71 4.76 -18.55
C ASN A 404 28.65 5.30 -19.52
N SER A 405 28.38 6.60 -19.47
CA SER A 405 27.51 7.32 -20.41
C SER A 405 28.13 8.65 -20.82
N ASN A 406 27.92 9.06 -22.07
CA ASN A 406 28.42 10.32 -22.65
C ASN A 406 27.32 11.12 -23.37
N SER A 407 26.06 10.72 -23.21
CA SER A 407 24.92 11.32 -23.90
C SER A 407 23.63 11.10 -23.13
N TYR A 408 22.55 11.59 -23.73
CA TYR A 408 21.21 11.51 -23.17
C TYR A 408 20.81 10.07 -22.82
N LEU A 409 19.90 9.96 -21.86
CA LEU A 409 19.21 8.72 -21.55
C LEU A 409 18.04 8.55 -22.53
N SER A 410 17.87 7.36 -23.09
CA SER A 410 16.74 7.00 -23.97
C SER A 410 15.89 5.92 -23.32
N ILE A 411 14.57 6.14 -23.29
CA ILE A 411 13.58 5.14 -22.90
C ILE A 411 12.91 4.64 -24.18
N GLY A 412 12.89 3.31 -24.37
CA GLY A 412 12.27 2.64 -25.51
C GLY A 412 13.17 2.45 -26.74
N CYS A 413 14.46 2.78 -26.70
CA CYS A 413 15.41 2.52 -27.78
C CYS A 413 16.87 2.62 -27.29
N ARG A 414 17.83 2.29 -28.17
CA ARG A 414 19.27 2.52 -27.97
C ARG A 414 19.84 3.47 -29.02
N GLN A 415 20.81 4.27 -28.61
CA GLN A 415 21.61 5.10 -29.50
C GLN A 415 22.89 4.35 -29.93
N GLU A 416 23.01 3.99 -31.20
CA GLU A 416 24.21 3.31 -31.74
C GLU A 416 25.36 4.29 -31.98
N SER A 417 25.03 5.43 -32.56
CA SER A 417 25.94 6.56 -32.76
C SER A 417 25.14 7.85 -32.63
N ASN A 418 25.80 9.00 -32.62
CA ASN A 418 25.13 10.29 -32.45
C ASN A 418 23.90 10.43 -33.38
N ASN A 419 22.71 10.53 -32.77
CA ASN A 419 21.39 10.58 -33.41
C ASN A 419 21.00 9.38 -34.30
N ASN A 420 21.70 8.25 -34.23
CA ASN A 420 21.30 6.99 -34.86
C ASN A 420 20.68 6.06 -33.80
N LEU A 421 19.37 5.90 -33.84
CA LEU A 421 18.58 5.12 -32.88
C LEU A 421 18.18 3.78 -33.48
N ILE A 422 18.33 2.71 -32.70
CA ILE A 422 17.99 1.33 -33.09
C ILE A 422 17.39 0.56 -31.90
N GLU A 423 16.98 -0.69 -32.14
CA GLU A 423 16.47 -1.61 -31.10
C GLU A 423 15.26 -1.02 -30.34
N PHE A 424 14.32 -0.44 -31.11
CA PHE A 424 13.11 0.18 -30.58
C PHE A 424 12.18 -0.83 -29.92
N PHE A 425 11.71 -0.46 -28.73
CA PHE A 425 10.71 -1.18 -27.95
C PHE A 425 9.35 -1.14 -28.63
N LYS A 426 8.66 -2.29 -28.63
CA LYS A 426 7.30 -2.41 -29.17
C LYS A 426 6.36 -2.93 -28.10
N GLY A 427 5.52 -2.04 -27.58
CA GLY A 427 4.66 -2.31 -26.45
C GLY A 427 4.54 -1.11 -25.52
N LYS A 428 4.24 -1.33 -24.24
CA LYS A 428 4.10 -0.27 -23.24
C LYS A 428 5.22 -0.32 -22.20
N ILE A 429 5.63 0.84 -21.71
CA ILE A 429 6.58 0.99 -20.59
C ILE A 429 5.93 1.89 -19.55
N ASP A 430 6.10 1.52 -18.29
CA ASP A 430 5.59 2.20 -17.11
C ASP A 430 6.62 2.18 -15.96
N GLU A 431 6.53 3.17 -15.07
CA GLU A 431 7.34 3.34 -13.85
C GLU A 431 8.83 3.03 -14.01
N VAL A 432 9.52 3.77 -14.88
CA VAL A 432 10.98 3.61 -15.01
C VAL A 432 11.67 4.26 -13.81
N LYS A 433 12.43 3.48 -13.04
CA LYS A 433 13.22 3.96 -11.89
C LYS A 433 14.69 3.58 -12.06
N ILE A 434 15.58 4.53 -11.80
CA ILE A 434 17.04 4.34 -11.86
C ILE A 434 17.65 4.78 -10.55
N PHE A 435 18.48 3.92 -9.97
CA PHE A 435 19.12 4.11 -8.68
C PHE A 435 20.63 3.98 -8.78
N ASN A 436 21.40 4.84 -8.12
CA ASN A 436 22.86 4.76 -7.97
C ASN A 436 23.31 3.83 -6.81
N LYS A 437 22.46 2.87 -6.44
CA LYS A 437 22.68 1.84 -5.41
C LYS A 437 22.16 0.50 -5.91
N SER A 438 22.83 -0.60 -5.52
CA SER A 438 22.27 -1.95 -5.67
C SER A 438 21.29 -2.28 -4.56
N PHE A 439 20.12 -2.81 -4.91
CA PHE A 439 19.18 -3.36 -3.94
C PHE A 439 19.39 -4.85 -3.70
N SER A 440 19.02 -5.28 -2.49
CA SER A 440 18.93 -6.67 -2.09
C SER A 440 17.68 -7.36 -2.67
N ASP A 441 17.67 -8.69 -2.64
CA ASP A 441 16.53 -9.49 -3.13
C ASP A 441 15.23 -9.12 -2.40
N GLN A 442 15.31 -8.82 -1.10
CA GLN A 442 14.16 -8.39 -0.29
C GLN A 442 13.68 -6.97 -0.67
N GLU A 443 14.58 -6.00 -0.84
CA GLU A 443 14.22 -4.63 -1.25
C GLU A 443 13.56 -4.63 -2.65
N ILE A 444 14.02 -5.48 -3.56
CA ILE A 444 13.43 -5.62 -4.91
C ILE A 444 12.06 -6.30 -4.85
N TRP A 445 11.91 -7.32 -4.00
CA TRP A 445 10.62 -7.94 -3.71
C TRP A 445 9.62 -6.94 -3.11
N GLU A 446 10.08 -6.09 -2.19
CA GLU A 446 9.25 -5.02 -1.61
C GLU A 446 8.88 -3.95 -2.63
N MET A 447 9.81 -3.54 -3.50
CA MET A 447 9.52 -2.63 -4.61
C MET A 447 8.47 -3.21 -5.56
N TYR A 448 8.57 -4.49 -5.91
CA TYR A 448 7.54 -5.18 -6.68
C TYR A 448 6.20 -5.21 -5.95
N LYS A 449 6.18 -5.67 -4.69
CA LYS A 449 4.96 -5.73 -3.87
C LYS A 449 4.29 -4.38 -3.71
N ALA A 450 5.05 -3.30 -3.50
CA ALA A 450 4.51 -1.94 -3.40
C ALA A 450 3.76 -1.53 -4.68
N THR A 451 4.06 -2.18 -5.81
CA THR A 451 3.42 -1.99 -7.11
C THR A 451 2.41 -3.09 -7.47
N THR A 452 2.02 -3.95 -6.52
CA THR A 452 1.01 -5.01 -6.73
C THR A 452 0.11 -5.16 -5.49
N THR A 453 -1.21 -5.11 -5.65
CA THR A 453 -2.13 -5.30 -4.50
C THR A 453 -2.55 -6.77 -4.38
N ALA A 454 -2.31 -7.39 -3.21
CA ALA A 454 -2.92 -8.68 -2.87
C ALA A 454 -4.39 -8.47 -2.45
N PRO A 455 -5.28 -9.46 -2.65
CA PRO A 455 -6.62 -9.39 -2.09
C PRO A 455 -6.62 -9.35 -0.56
N ASN A 456 -7.49 -8.54 0.04
CA ASN A 456 -7.82 -8.57 1.46
C ASN A 456 -8.88 -9.64 1.73
N LEU A 457 -8.58 -10.54 2.67
CA LEU A 457 -9.49 -11.61 3.06
C LEU A 457 -10.58 -11.09 4.01
N LEU A 458 -11.85 -11.19 3.59
CA LEU A 458 -13.01 -10.67 4.32
C LEU A 458 -13.67 -11.76 5.17
N LEU A 459 -13.95 -12.92 4.57
CA LEU A 459 -14.53 -14.08 5.25
C LEU A 459 -13.89 -15.37 4.76
N PRO A 460 -13.63 -16.35 5.64
CA PRO A 460 -13.73 -16.28 7.09
C PRO A 460 -12.69 -15.31 7.68
N LEU A 461 -13.11 -14.57 8.73
CA LEU A 461 -12.22 -13.69 9.48
C LEU A 461 -11.07 -14.48 10.11
N ASN A 462 -9.91 -13.84 10.26
CA ASN A 462 -8.78 -14.48 10.91
C ASN A 462 -9.15 -14.90 12.35
N ASN A 463 -8.83 -16.14 12.71
CA ASN A 463 -9.14 -16.79 13.99
C ASN A 463 -10.63 -17.07 14.23
N SER A 464 -11.46 -17.05 13.19
CA SER A 464 -12.89 -17.35 13.33
C SER A 464 -13.15 -18.83 13.58
N ILE A 465 -14.24 -19.11 14.29
CA ILE A 465 -14.82 -20.44 14.40
C ILE A 465 -16.03 -20.49 13.49
N ILE A 466 -16.07 -21.48 12.60
CA ILE A 466 -17.15 -21.68 11.63
C ILE A 466 -17.95 -22.91 12.03
N ASN A 467 -19.27 -22.82 11.93
CA ASN A 467 -20.24 -23.87 12.25
C ASN A 467 -20.82 -24.57 11.00
N THR A 468 -20.09 -24.54 9.87
CA THR A 468 -20.48 -25.19 8.61
C THR A 468 -19.25 -25.77 7.92
N LEU A 469 -19.43 -26.88 7.20
CA LEU A 469 -18.42 -27.52 6.35
C LEU A 469 -18.31 -26.88 4.96
N THR A 470 -19.21 -25.95 4.62
CA THR A 470 -19.27 -25.24 3.33
C THR A 470 -19.16 -23.73 3.51
N PRO A 471 -18.10 -23.22 4.16
CA PRO A 471 -17.94 -21.78 4.35
C PRO A 471 -17.83 -21.04 3.02
N LEU A 472 -18.34 -19.81 2.99
CA LEU A 472 -18.03 -18.85 1.94
C LEU A 472 -16.66 -18.25 2.23
N LEU A 473 -15.75 -18.39 1.26
CA LEU A 473 -14.54 -17.60 1.17
C LEU A 473 -14.88 -16.31 0.41
N ASP A 474 -14.57 -15.16 0.99
CA ASP A 474 -14.87 -13.84 0.43
C ASP A 474 -13.67 -12.92 0.61
N TRP A 475 -13.33 -12.17 -0.43
CA TRP A 475 -12.22 -11.25 -0.45
C TRP A 475 -12.59 -10.01 -1.27
N ASP A 476 -11.81 -8.94 -1.11
CA ASP A 476 -12.07 -7.73 -1.90
C ASP A 476 -11.84 -7.98 -3.40
N SER A 477 -12.75 -7.43 -4.21
CA SER A 477 -12.59 -7.47 -5.66
C SER A 477 -11.57 -6.43 -6.08
N LEU A 478 -10.45 -6.89 -6.63
CA LEU A 478 -9.48 -6.02 -7.31
C LEU A 478 -9.90 -5.81 -8.77
N VAL A 479 -10.06 -4.55 -9.18
CA VAL A 479 -10.54 -4.14 -10.52
C VAL A 479 -9.71 -4.75 -11.66
N THR A 480 -8.47 -5.13 -11.38
CA THR A 480 -7.52 -5.67 -12.35
C THR A 480 -7.55 -7.21 -12.47
N ALA A 481 -8.25 -7.92 -11.60
CA ALA A 481 -8.25 -9.38 -11.57
C ALA A 481 -9.19 -9.96 -12.63
N THR A 482 -8.68 -10.89 -13.46
CA THR A 482 -9.51 -11.69 -14.37
C THR A 482 -10.12 -12.88 -13.64
N ASP A 483 -9.35 -13.46 -12.72
CA ASP A 483 -9.78 -14.51 -11.82
C ASP A 483 -8.85 -14.56 -10.58
N TYR A 484 -9.08 -15.50 -9.68
CA TYR A 484 -8.35 -15.63 -8.42
C TYR A 484 -7.92 -17.07 -8.20
N THR A 485 -6.69 -17.27 -7.73
CA THR A 485 -6.25 -18.56 -7.20
C THR A 485 -6.47 -18.60 -5.70
N ILE A 486 -7.11 -19.66 -5.20
CA ILE A 486 -7.47 -19.86 -3.80
C ILE A 486 -6.80 -21.12 -3.29
N TYR A 487 -6.07 -21.02 -2.17
CA TYR A 487 -5.56 -22.17 -1.43
C TYR A 487 -6.21 -22.30 -0.07
N ILE A 488 -6.57 -23.53 0.32
CA ILE A 488 -6.83 -23.93 1.72
C ILE A 488 -5.83 -25.03 2.09
N ALA A 489 -5.20 -24.92 3.26
CA ALA A 489 -4.26 -25.90 3.80
C ALA A 489 -4.56 -26.21 5.28
N THR A 490 -4.02 -27.32 5.79
CA THR A 490 -4.08 -27.69 7.22
C THR A 490 -2.86 -27.24 8.01
N ASP A 491 -1.94 -26.51 7.39
CA ASP A 491 -0.78 -25.90 8.03
C ASP A 491 -0.51 -24.49 7.51
N SER A 492 0.03 -23.63 8.36
CA SER A 492 0.33 -22.22 8.05
C SER A 492 1.42 -22.03 7.00
N SER A 493 2.25 -23.04 6.75
CA SER A 493 3.29 -23.00 5.72
C SER A 493 2.78 -23.43 4.35
N PHE A 494 1.50 -23.82 4.24
CA PHE A 494 0.86 -24.33 3.02
C PHE A 494 1.59 -25.53 2.40
N ASN A 495 2.16 -26.42 3.24
CA ASN A 495 2.77 -27.68 2.77
C ASN A 495 1.71 -28.75 2.47
N ASN A 496 0.56 -28.70 3.16
CA ASN A 496 -0.56 -29.64 3.04
C ASN A 496 -1.81 -28.92 2.51
N ILE A 497 -1.78 -28.58 1.22
CA ILE A 497 -2.92 -27.94 0.53
C ILE A 497 -4.01 -28.99 0.31
N ILE A 498 -5.21 -28.71 0.81
CA ILE A 498 -6.41 -29.54 0.64
C ILE A 498 -7.39 -29.00 -0.41
N LEU A 499 -7.27 -27.71 -0.76
CA LEU A 499 -8.01 -27.10 -1.86
C LEU A 499 -7.09 -26.15 -2.63
N SER A 500 -7.10 -26.27 -3.96
CA SER A 500 -6.48 -25.34 -4.89
C SER A 500 -7.45 -25.08 -6.04
N GLN A 501 -8.04 -23.89 -6.08
CA GLN A 501 -9.14 -23.59 -6.99
C GLN A 501 -8.97 -22.23 -7.68
N ILE A 502 -9.53 -22.10 -8.89
CA ILE A 502 -9.68 -20.83 -9.60
C ILE A 502 -11.13 -20.35 -9.46
N ALA A 503 -11.31 -19.08 -9.08
CA ALA A 503 -12.59 -18.40 -9.01
C ALA A 503 -12.61 -17.17 -9.91
N ASN A 504 -13.64 -17.02 -10.74
CA ASN A 504 -13.79 -15.89 -11.68
C ASN A 504 -14.46 -14.66 -11.04
N GLN A 505 -14.62 -14.67 -9.72
CA GLN A 505 -15.26 -13.62 -8.93
C GLN A 505 -14.59 -13.58 -7.55
N SER A 506 -14.75 -12.48 -6.81
CA SER A 506 -14.06 -12.27 -5.53
C SER A 506 -14.64 -13.06 -4.34
N SER A 507 -15.28 -14.20 -4.62
CA SER A 507 -15.84 -15.10 -3.61
C SER A 507 -15.91 -16.54 -4.12
N TYR A 508 -15.88 -17.49 -3.20
CA TYR A 508 -15.94 -18.91 -3.48
C TYR A 508 -16.60 -19.69 -2.35
N LEU A 509 -17.68 -20.42 -2.66
CA LEU A 509 -18.32 -21.31 -1.70
C LEU A 509 -17.60 -22.66 -1.68
N VAL A 510 -17.07 -23.06 -0.53
CA VAL A 510 -16.38 -24.36 -0.41
C VAL A 510 -17.37 -25.51 -0.59
N GLU A 511 -17.04 -26.45 -1.46
CA GLU A 511 -17.88 -27.60 -1.77
C GLU A 511 -17.99 -28.57 -0.59
N ASN A 512 -19.14 -29.24 -0.47
CA ASN A 512 -19.36 -30.23 0.56
C ASN A 512 -18.37 -31.41 0.42
N GLY A 513 -17.79 -31.85 1.54
CA GLY A 513 -16.81 -32.94 1.57
C GLY A 513 -15.34 -32.52 1.42
N VAL A 514 -15.05 -31.24 1.21
CA VAL A 514 -13.66 -30.72 1.19
C VAL A 514 -13.11 -30.51 2.61
N LEU A 515 -13.95 -30.03 3.54
CA LEU A 515 -13.56 -29.71 4.92
C LEU A 515 -14.15 -30.72 5.91
N SER A 516 -13.50 -30.82 7.07
CA SER A 516 -13.88 -31.68 8.18
C SER A 516 -14.04 -30.86 9.46
N ALA A 517 -14.93 -31.32 10.34
CA ALA A 517 -15.09 -30.76 11.67
C ALA A 517 -13.86 -31.01 12.54
N ASP A 518 -13.67 -30.17 13.56
CA ASP A 518 -12.57 -30.22 14.53
C ASP A 518 -11.17 -30.08 13.91
N VAL A 519 -11.08 -29.39 12.76
CA VAL A 519 -9.83 -29.09 12.05
C VAL A 519 -9.66 -27.57 11.93
N GLU A 520 -8.42 -27.11 12.11
CA GLU A 520 -7.98 -25.75 11.79
C GLU A 520 -7.45 -25.69 10.36
N TYR A 521 -7.86 -24.66 9.63
CA TYR A 521 -7.49 -24.42 8.25
C TYR A 521 -6.88 -23.04 8.08
N PHE A 522 -5.95 -22.95 7.13
CA PHE A 522 -5.32 -21.71 6.69
C PHE A 522 -5.70 -21.49 5.24
N TRP A 523 -6.05 -20.26 4.87
CA TRP A 523 -6.41 -19.95 3.50
C TRP A 523 -5.82 -18.64 3.04
N LYS A 524 -5.59 -18.55 1.73
CA LYS A 524 -5.05 -17.36 1.06
C LYS A 524 -5.52 -17.29 -0.38
N VAL A 525 -5.55 -16.07 -0.91
CA VAL A 525 -6.00 -15.77 -2.27
C VAL A 525 -4.97 -14.90 -2.95
N ARG A 526 -4.80 -15.07 -4.26
CA ARG A 526 -4.06 -14.13 -5.11
C ARG A 526 -4.84 -13.86 -6.37
N THR A 527 -4.61 -12.71 -6.97
CA THR A 527 -5.18 -12.41 -8.28
C THR A 527 -4.41 -13.14 -9.37
N ASN A 528 -5.14 -13.55 -10.40
CA ASN A 528 -4.60 -13.75 -11.72
C ASN A 528 -5.18 -12.64 -12.60
N ASN A 529 -4.31 -11.95 -13.34
CA ASN A 529 -4.71 -10.88 -14.23
C ASN A 529 -4.17 -11.19 -15.62
N ASP A 530 -4.66 -10.47 -16.63
CA ASP A 530 -4.02 -10.40 -17.96
C ASP A 530 -2.56 -9.90 -17.89
N GLY A 531 -2.09 -9.42 -16.73
CA GLY A 531 -0.70 -9.01 -16.46
C GLY A 531 0.10 -9.98 -15.58
N GLY A 532 -0.35 -11.22 -15.41
CA GLY A 532 0.32 -12.23 -14.60
C GLY A 532 -0.28 -12.43 -13.21
N ILE A 533 0.48 -13.13 -12.36
CA ILE A 533 0.02 -13.59 -11.04
C ILE A 533 0.39 -12.57 -9.96
N GLY A 534 -0.61 -12.07 -9.24
CA GLY A 534 -0.42 -11.17 -8.10
C GLY A 534 0.17 -11.87 -6.86
N PRO A 535 0.65 -11.11 -5.87
CA PRO A 535 1.09 -11.67 -4.60
C PRO A 535 -0.06 -12.40 -3.88
N TRP A 536 0.29 -13.39 -3.06
CA TRP A 536 -0.65 -13.97 -2.11
C TRP A 536 -1.08 -12.93 -1.07
N SER A 537 -2.36 -12.97 -0.69
CA SER A 537 -2.87 -12.33 0.51
C SER A 537 -2.11 -12.81 1.73
N GLU A 538 -2.15 -12.02 2.81
CA GLU A 538 -1.90 -12.54 4.14
C GLU A 538 -2.84 -13.71 4.41
N SER A 539 -2.35 -14.77 5.07
CA SER A 539 -3.17 -15.95 5.33
C SER A 539 -4.09 -15.72 6.53
N ASN A 540 -5.38 -15.95 6.35
CA ASN A 540 -6.30 -16.08 7.48
C ASN A 540 -6.37 -17.55 7.92
N ARG A 541 -6.62 -17.77 9.20
CA ARG A 541 -6.95 -19.09 9.73
C ARG A 541 -8.37 -19.14 10.31
N PHE A 542 -8.99 -20.31 10.25
CA PHE A 542 -10.28 -20.57 10.87
C PHE A 542 -10.38 -22.03 11.32
N SER A 543 -11.21 -22.30 12.33
CA SER A 543 -11.47 -23.67 12.80
C SER A 543 -12.93 -24.03 12.57
N ILE A 544 -13.18 -25.27 12.19
CA ILE A 544 -14.54 -25.78 12.10
C ILE A 544 -14.88 -26.47 13.42
N ILE A 545 -15.86 -25.94 14.13
CA ILE A 545 -16.45 -26.62 15.29
C ILE A 545 -17.93 -26.78 14.98
N LEU A 546 -18.31 -28.02 14.70
CA LEU A 546 -19.71 -28.39 14.64
C LEU A 546 -20.13 -28.63 16.10
N THR A 547 -20.75 -27.63 16.71
CA THR A 547 -21.38 -27.87 18.02
C THR A 547 -22.50 -28.86 17.80
N ASP A 548 -22.34 -30.07 18.35
CA ASP A 548 -23.44 -31.00 18.57
C ASP A 548 -24.32 -30.37 19.66
N VAL A 549 -25.10 -29.39 19.24
CA VAL A 549 -26.26 -29.03 20.03
C VAL A 549 -27.25 -30.12 19.67
N GLU A 550 -27.56 -30.98 20.64
CA GLU A 550 -28.88 -31.59 20.74
C GLU A 550 -29.89 -30.41 20.85
N ILE A 551 -30.09 -29.70 19.74
CA ILE A 551 -31.28 -28.92 19.52
C ILE A 551 -32.24 -30.05 19.24
N GLU A 552 -33.06 -30.37 20.22
CA GLU A 552 -34.42 -30.77 19.90
C GLU A 552 -34.87 -29.76 18.84
N GLU A 553 -34.84 -30.14 17.56
CA GLU A 553 -35.06 -29.27 16.41
C GLU A 553 -36.41 -28.62 16.64
N GLN A 554 -36.43 -27.47 17.31
CA GLN A 554 -37.60 -26.64 17.36
C GLN A 554 -37.64 -26.03 15.98
N LEU A 555 -38.25 -26.81 15.09
CA LEU A 555 -38.79 -26.30 13.84
C LEU A 555 -39.46 -24.96 14.17
N PRO A 556 -39.23 -23.93 13.35
CA PRO A 556 -39.88 -22.65 13.53
C PRO A 556 -41.38 -22.88 13.78
N LYS A 557 -41.98 -22.17 14.73
CA LYS A 557 -43.41 -22.35 15.00
C LYS A 557 -44.28 -21.64 13.96
N GLU A 558 -43.68 -20.68 13.26
CA GLU A 558 -44.36 -19.78 12.33
C GLU A 558 -43.45 -19.51 11.14
N PHE A 559 -44.05 -19.12 10.01
CA PHE A 559 -43.28 -18.60 8.89
C PHE A 559 -42.76 -17.20 9.24
N SER A 560 -41.52 -16.90 8.87
CA SER A 560 -40.94 -15.57 9.10
C SER A 560 -39.92 -15.24 8.02
N LEU A 561 -40.10 -14.12 7.33
CA LEU A 561 -39.05 -13.55 6.48
C LEU A 561 -38.19 -12.64 7.36
N LEU A 562 -36.86 -12.74 7.27
CA LEU A 562 -35.94 -11.92 8.07
C LEU A 562 -35.49 -10.69 7.29
N GLN A 563 -35.03 -9.66 8.02
CA GLN A 563 -34.41 -8.50 7.40
C GLN A 563 -33.09 -8.91 6.73
N ASN A 564 -32.91 -8.52 5.47
CA ASN A 564 -31.68 -8.79 4.74
C ASN A 564 -30.48 -8.13 5.43
N TYR A 565 -29.32 -8.79 5.41
CA TYR A 565 -28.11 -8.26 6.02
C TYR A 565 -26.92 -8.43 5.07
N PRO A 566 -26.13 -7.36 4.82
CA PRO A 566 -26.34 -5.97 5.30
C PRO A 566 -27.60 -5.31 4.68
N ASN A 567 -28.13 -4.26 5.33
CA ASN A 567 -29.14 -3.33 4.80
C ASN A 567 -28.93 -1.93 5.40
N PRO A 568 -28.54 -0.90 4.63
CA PRO A 568 -28.36 -0.91 3.17
C PRO A 568 -27.22 -1.83 2.71
N PHE A 569 -27.24 -2.26 1.44
CA PHE A 569 -26.29 -3.24 0.88
C PHE A 569 -25.66 -2.76 -0.42
N ASN A 570 -24.44 -3.23 -0.73
CA ASN A 570 -23.71 -2.95 -1.97
C ASN A 570 -22.61 -4.01 -2.24
N PRO A 571 -22.59 -4.74 -3.37
CA PRO A 571 -23.71 -5.03 -4.27
C PRO A 571 -24.55 -6.23 -3.82
N SER A 572 -24.17 -6.89 -2.72
CA SER A 572 -24.76 -8.16 -2.27
C SER A 572 -25.35 -8.10 -0.86
N THR A 573 -26.34 -8.93 -0.59
CA THR A 573 -26.98 -9.09 0.72
C THR A 573 -27.50 -10.51 0.89
N THR A 574 -27.56 -11.00 2.13
CA THR A 574 -28.15 -12.31 2.44
C THR A 574 -29.59 -12.12 2.88
N ILE A 575 -30.51 -12.90 2.30
CA ILE A 575 -31.92 -12.94 2.66
C ILE A 575 -32.21 -14.29 3.31
N SER A 576 -32.71 -14.27 4.55
CA SER A 576 -33.00 -15.46 5.34
C SER A 576 -34.48 -15.54 5.70
N TRP A 577 -35.00 -16.76 5.88
CA TRP A 577 -36.38 -17.00 6.29
C TRP A 577 -36.55 -18.31 7.05
N GLN A 578 -37.69 -18.44 7.71
CA GLN A 578 -38.10 -19.58 8.52
C GLN A 578 -39.38 -20.19 7.98
N SER A 579 -39.46 -21.52 7.99
CA SER A 579 -40.61 -22.30 7.56
C SER A 579 -40.98 -23.35 8.62
N PRO A 580 -42.20 -23.34 9.18
CA PRO A 580 -42.64 -24.32 10.18
C PRO A 580 -42.97 -25.69 9.57
N VAL A 581 -43.22 -25.73 8.25
CA VAL A 581 -43.60 -26.93 7.50
C VAL A 581 -42.90 -26.96 6.14
N SER A 582 -42.60 -28.15 5.64
CA SER A 582 -42.07 -28.34 4.28
C SER A 582 -43.14 -27.93 3.26
N SER A 583 -42.77 -27.10 2.29
CA SER A 583 -43.71 -26.56 1.31
C SER A 583 -43.02 -26.06 0.05
N TRP A 584 -43.81 -25.80 -1.00
CA TRP A 584 -43.32 -25.05 -2.16
C TRP A 584 -43.20 -23.56 -1.80
N GLN A 585 -42.03 -22.97 -2.06
CA GLN A 585 -41.67 -21.62 -1.64
C GLN A 585 -41.10 -20.83 -2.83
N THR A 586 -41.43 -19.54 -2.88
CA THR A 586 -40.83 -18.59 -3.83
C THR A 586 -40.36 -17.33 -3.11
N LEU A 587 -39.15 -16.88 -3.43
CA LEU A 587 -38.59 -15.62 -2.94
C LEU A 587 -38.23 -14.77 -4.15
N LYS A 588 -38.86 -13.61 -4.27
CA LYS A 588 -38.74 -12.73 -5.44
C LYS A 588 -38.39 -11.32 -5.02
N VAL A 589 -37.63 -10.63 -5.85
CA VAL A 589 -37.26 -9.21 -5.71
C VAL A 589 -38.12 -8.36 -6.64
N PHE A 590 -38.57 -7.21 -6.15
CA PHE A 590 -39.43 -6.25 -6.85
C PHE A 590 -38.89 -4.83 -6.74
N ASP A 591 -39.14 -4.02 -7.76
CA ASP A 591 -38.93 -2.57 -7.68
C ASP A 591 -40.08 -1.85 -6.92
N VAL A 592 -39.95 -0.54 -6.74
CA VAL A 592 -40.96 0.30 -6.05
C VAL A 592 -42.32 0.35 -6.76
N LEU A 593 -42.41 -0.09 -8.02
CA LEU A 593 -43.66 -0.16 -8.79
C LEU A 593 -44.30 -1.57 -8.71
N GLY A 594 -43.65 -2.51 -8.00
CA GLY A 594 -44.11 -3.89 -7.89
C GLY A 594 -43.76 -4.75 -9.11
N LYS A 595 -42.87 -4.29 -10.00
CA LYS A 595 -42.36 -5.10 -11.10
C LYS A 595 -41.36 -6.10 -10.56
N GLU A 596 -41.55 -7.38 -10.90
CA GLU A 596 -40.59 -8.44 -10.58
C GLU A 596 -39.26 -8.16 -11.29
N ILE A 597 -38.19 -8.16 -10.50
CA ILE A 597 -36.80 -7.96 -10.93
C ILE A 597 -36.13 -9.31 -11.10
N GLU A 598 -36.26 -10.19 -10.10
CA GLU A 598 -35.59 -11.49 -10.09
C GLU A 598 -36.31 -12.47 -9.16
N THR A 599 -36.30 -13.75 -9.51
CA THR A 599 -36.72 -14.86 -8.64
C THR A 599 -35.47 -15.52 -8.05
N LEU A 600 -35.26 -15.40 -6.74
CA LEU A 600 -34.07 -15.90 -6.04
C LEU A 600 -34.18 -17.38 -5.68
N ILE A 601 -35.39 -17.83 -5.32
CA ILE A 601 -35.71 -19.23 -5.11
C ILE A 601 -37.10 -19.55 -5.65
N GLU A 602 -37.27 -20.75 -6.19
CA GLU A 602 -38.54 -21.33 -6.60
C GLU A 602 -38.44 -22.85 -6.55
N GLY A 603 -39.07 -23.47 -5.55
CA GLY A 603 -38.99 -24.92 -5.37
C GLY A 603 -39.60 -25.43 -4.08
N TYR A 604 -39.46 -26.73 -3.85
CA TYR A 604 -39.86 -27.38 -2.60
C TYR A 604 -38.73 -27.29 -1.57
N TYR A 605 -39.02 -26.74 -0.39
CA TYR A 605 -38.09 -26.57 0.72
C TYR A 605 -38.63 -27.24 1.98
N GLU A 606 -37.75 -27.88 2.74
CA GLU A 606 -38.11 -28.54 4.01
C GLU A 606 -38.47 -27.54 5.12
N ALA A 607 -39.15 -27.99 6.18
CA ALA A 607 -39.32 -27.21 7.40
C ALA A 607 -37.94 -26.86 7.99
N GLY A 608 -37.75 -25.62 8.44
CA GLY A 608 -36.47 -25.15 8.97
C GLY A 608 -36.17 -23.69 8.65
N THR A 609 -34.93 -23.28 8.90
CA THR A 609 -34.41 -21.96 8.55
C THR A 609 -33.57 -22.07 7.26
N HIS A 610 -33.79 -21.14 6.34
CA HIS A 610 -33.15 -21.10 5.02
C HIS A 610 -32.56 -19.72 4.74
N SER A 611 -31.59 -19.65 3.84
CA SER A 611 -31.03 -18.39 3.36
C SER A 611 -30.60 -18.48 1.90
N THR A 612 -30.55 -17.33 1.23
CA THR A 612 -30.01 -17.19 -0.12
C THR A 612 -29.26 -15.87 -0.27
N LEU A 613 -28.25 -15.86 -1.13
CA LEU A 613 -27.49 -14.66 -1.46
C LEU A 613 -28.14 -13.94 -2.64
N PHE A 614 -28.39 -12.65 -2.50
CA PHE A 614 -28.82 -11.77 -3.58
C PHE A 614 -27.66 -10.87 -4.00
N ILE A 615 -27.27 -10.93 -5.28
CA ILE A 615 -26.22 -10.09 -5.87
C ILE A 615 -26.84 -9.27 -7.01
N VAL A 616 -26.73 -7.95 -6.93
CA VAL A 616 -27.33 -7.05 -7.92
C VAL A 616 -26.43 -6.87 -9.15
N ASN A 617 -26.98 -7.12 -10.34
CA ASN A 617 -26.31 -6.85 -11.62
C ASN A 617 -26.10 -5.34 -11.89
N SER A 618 -25.22 -4.99 -12.85
CA SER A 618 -24.85 -3.59 -13.16
C SER A 618 -26.01 -2.68 -13.60
N SER A 619 -27.20 -3.22 -13.92
CA SER A 619 -28.32 -2.48 -14.50
C SER A 619 -29.35 -1.93 -13.50
N LEU A 620 -29.33 -2.35 -12.24
CA LEU A 620 -30.26 -1.87 -11.21
C LEU A 620 -29.72 -0.60 -10.51
N PRO A 621 -30.48 0.51 -10.49
CA PRO A 621 -30.06 1.77 -9.85
C PRO A 621 -30.06 1.69 -8.32
N SER A 622 -29.26 2.52 -7.62
CA SER A 622 -29.38 2.71 -6.17
C SER A 622 -30.81 3.11 -5.81
N GLY A 623 -31.37 2.50 -4.77
CA GLY A 623 -32.75 2.75 -4.42
C GLY A 623 -33.35 1.72 -3.48
N VAL A 624 -34.65 1.88 -3.27
CA VAL A 624 -35.44 0.97 -2.44
C VAL A 624 -35.97 -0.16 -3.31
N TYR A 625 -35.79 -1.38 -2.82
CA TYR A 625 -36.33 -2.60 -3.40
C TYR A 625 -37.10 -3.37 -2.35
N PHE A 626 -37.94 -4.30 -2.81
CA PHE A 626 -38.70 -5.18 -1.94
C PHE A 626 -38.38 -6.61 -2.28
N TYR A 627 -38.31 -7.47 -1.27
CA TYR A 627 -38.24 -8.91 -1.47
C TYR A 627 -39.39 -9.57 -0.73
N GLN A 628 -40.02 -10.53 -1.39
CA GLN A 628 -41.24 -11.18 -0.91
C GLN A 628 -41.06 -12.69 -0.91
N LEU A 629 -41.31 -13.30 0.25
CA LEU A 629 -41.43 -14.73 0.40
C LEU A 629 -42.89 -15.13 0.31
N LYS A 630 -43.18 -16.19 -0.45
CA LYS A 630 -44.49 -16.83 -0.52
C LYS A 630 -44.34 -18.33 -0.29
N ALA A 631 -45.12 -18.87 0.64
CA ALA A 631 -45.15 -20.28 0.99
C ALA A 631 -46.60 -20.69 1.32
N GLY A 632 -47.29 -21.35 0.38
CA GLY A 632 -48.73 -21.60 0.49
C GLY A 632 -49.55 -20.31 0.63
N ASP A 633 -50.32 -20.18 1.71
CA ASP A 633 -51.14 -18.99 2.04
C ASP A 633 -50.33 -17.88 2.74
N TYR A 634 -49.11 -18.17 3.20
CA TYR A 634 -48.24 -17.18 3.83
C TYR A 634 -47.54 -16.31 2.78
N THR A 635 -47.52 -15.00 3.00
CA THR A 635 -46.79 -14.03 2.19
C THR A 635 -46.27 -12.92 3.10
N GLU A 636 -44.95 -12.70 3.10
CA GLU A 636 -44.32 -11.58 3.80
C GLU A 636 -43.39 -10.83 2.85
N THR A 637 -43.39 -9.50 2.93
CA THR A 637 -42.54 -8.63 2.12
C THR A 637 -41.73 -7.73 3.02
N LYS A 638 -40.43 -7.59 2.72
CA LYS A 638 -39.55 -6.65 3.40
C LYS A 638 -38.86 -5.73 2.42
N MET A 639 -38.45 -4.59 2.95
CA MET A 639 -37.75 -3.54 2.22
C MET A 639 -36.24 -3.74 2.36
N MET A 640 -35.51 -3.54 1.27
CA MET A 640 -34.05 -3.46 1.25
C MET A 640 -33.60 -2.20 0.50
N ILE A 641 -32.46 -1.65 0.88
CA ILE A 641 -31.90 -0.43 0.30
C ILE A 641 -30.59 -0.82 -0.40
N LEU A 642 -30.57 -0.71 -1.72
CA LEU A 642 -29.35 -0.84 -2.52
C LEU A 642 -28.64 0.51 -2.53
N LEU A 643 -27.42 0.54 -2.01
CA LEU A 643 -26.49 1.65 -2.20
C LEU A 643 -25.54 1.32 -3.34
N ARG A 644 -25.29 2.28 -4.21
CA ARG A 644 -24.07 2.33 -5.01
C ARG A 644 -23.40 3.65 -4.79
#